data_AF-A0A6I5NNU3-F1
#
_entry.id   AF-A0A6I5NNU3-F1
#
_cell.length_a   1.000
_cell.length_b   1.000
_cell.length_c   1.000
_cell.angle_alpha   90.00
_cell.angle_beta   90.00
_cell.angle_gamma   90.00
#
_symmetry.space_group_name_H-M   'P 1'
#
loop_
_entity.id
_entity.type
_entity.pdbx_description
1 polymer ?
#
loop_
_entity_poly.entity_id
_entity_poly.type
_entity_poly.pdbx_seq_one_letter_code
_entity_poly.pdbx_strand_id
1 'polypeptide(L)'
;MTININGNTYPVFEANQVLKHTDLKGLFDYLDGHHRLTRTYLIGMGIVCGLTVEFKSDLTSIHVGHGCGVTSEGYLIHLAAANSLSYYQTVDVSESLFRPTPESGGAGSGADNNGNGNGSNFKTYPVLELFATEADERLSLTQNLDGSDRSSSDTQEFVASHVVVVVCELDETKRDSCLADCDSRGLDRNLRTRFFLLPKAGEGNQLTAEGLFRQGYPFDELGSAWQGFGTESVLTAPQAFWRDPDLKVRRFGYGEETPPNSIQSIPTVRLSAIKDFDGLMANYYEICDRAITDIAVACDQLFRIFSPFFSSFHPDTTDDFDGLEGRLTERLKAIWSPVTPDPSELEAVEAQYAMQYFYDYLSQLVAAYYELAEAAFDLMDDCTPDCKRFPKFLMLGQPVLPGTAEPCPVPSAYRHHFVQPPIYNGNQQRVKQVRHLYDRLRRLCEADAFFMLPFYDTPLAITPSPDRSAPLSQQAIPYYLNYPKIYPYWNYDACRKGISDRHPAYFYPLTSGSPATTTDLLVHRLDAYNFYRIEGHIGEERETALREIQAYQQRYNQAFDVITLKLSPSVEALQDSELSGHFDDLEADYGRMKDKFRKLWDKNKEEWSRNVSLNTLQREFFNEPINSDTSGLLNLREGQVVNSVLAFAKNPENYNFVVQTGADDQPTERYWLYVVDQSHNPIARFSPQRNLEPNDDLIDFSGLSTSVVASEQQRIRETLAACFGLGKVWFEVIQNPNNPLLYSVRLAVADVLEIPAPGEAGEVRNRLPVGLLWLTPFSVTLSPQQEPFIAQSEFHNFETLYGLLRGVPDDVSEPDIPIPIINREAADCLNYFEFKGLMEVYFQRLQRLKALHLFHNFAEQHPGMEPLGGVPKGGTFVLVYVDGKE
;
A
#
# COMPACT_ATOMS: atom_id res chain seq x y z
N MET A 1 33.78 20.86 24.09
CA MET A 1 34.95 21.65 23.68
C MET A 1 34.77 23.08 24.14
N THR A 2 35.59 23.53 25.09
CA THR A 2 35.56 24.87 25.68
C THR A 2 36.42 25.79 24.82
N ILE A 3 35.91 26.96 24.44
CA ILE A 3 36.80 28.11 24.31
C ILE A 3 37.28 28.38 25.72
N ASN A 4 38.46 27.87 26.04
CA ASN A 4 39.11 28.18 27.28
C ASN A 4 39.71 29.57 27.08
N ILE A 5 38.91 30.62 27.29
CA ILE A 5 39.50 31.92 27.60
C ILE A 5 40.28 31.65 28.89
N ASN A 6 41.60 31.51 28.80
CA ASN A 6 42.46 31.51 29.98
C ASN A 6 42.21 32.83 30.71
N GLY A 7 41.30 32.79 31.69
CA GLY A 7 40.86 33.99 32.38
C GLY A 7 39.50 33.87 33.04
N ASN A 8 39.28 32.91 33.94
CA ASN A 8 38.33 33.14 35.05
C ASN A 8 38.82 34.25 36.03
N THR A 9 39.86 34.98 35.63
CA THR A 9 40.56 36.00 36.39
C THR A 9 40.54 37.29 35.57
N TYR A 10 39.89 38.31 36.10
CA TYR A 10 39.96 39.68 35.62
C TYR A 10 40.73 40.54 36.64
N PRO A 11 41.44 41.60 36.21
CA PRO A 11 42.19 42.44 37.13
C PRO A 11 41.25 43.19 38.10
N VAL A 12 41.59 43.18 39.39
CA VAL A 12 40.98 44.05 40.41
C VAL A 12 41.96 45.19 40.69
N PHE A 13 41.52 46.42 40.47
CA PHE A 13 42.37 47.60 40.64
C PHE A 13 42.28 48.18 42.05
N GLU A 14 43.42 48.47 42.67
CA GLU A 14 43.51 49.10 43.98
C GLU A 14 43.76 50.61 43.88
N ALA A 15 43.37 51.37 44.91
CA ALA A 15 43.61 52.80 44.96
C ALA A 15 45.12 53.11 44.90
N ASN A 16 45.50 54.07 44.05
CA ASN A 16 46.88 54.46 43.76
C ASN A 16 47.73 53.43 42.98
N GLN A 17 47.13 52.38 42.41
CA GLN A 17 47.82 51.47 41.50
C GLN A 17 48.20 52.16 40.18
N VAL A 18 49.43 51.95 39.71
CA VAL A 18 49.88 52.40 38.39
C VAL A 18 49.45 51.37 37.33
N LEU A 19 48.58 51.76 36.41
CA LEU A 19 48.06 50.90 35.35
C LEU A 19 48.98 50.89 34.13
N LYS A 20 49.27 49.69 33.62
CA LYS A 20 49.96 49.50 32.32
C LYS A 20 48.93 49.34 31.21
N HIS A 21 49.35 49.63 29.97
CA HIS A 21 48.51 49.39 28.79
C HIS A 21 48.12 47.91 28.65
N THR A 22 48.93 46.98 29.16
CA THR A 22 48.64 45.54 29.21
C THR A 22 47.46 45.22 30.13
N ASP A 23 47.30 45.95 31.24
CA ASP A 23 46.25 45.70 32.23
C ASP A 23 44.89 46.13 31.69
N LEU A 24 44.85 47.29 30.99
CA LEU A 24 43.65 47.79 30.32
C LEU A 24 43.29 46.95 29.09
N LYS A 25 44.28 46.54 28.29
CA LYS A 25 44.05 45.66 27.15
C LYS A 25 43.53 44.29 27.59
N GLY A 26 44.10 43.72 28.66
CA GLY A 26 43.62 42.46 29.23
C GLY A 26 42.17 42.54 29.73
N LEU A 27 41.78 43.64 30.38
CA LEU A 27 40.39 43.86 30.76
C LEU A 27 39.46 43.98 29.54
N PHE A 28 39.87 44.72 28.51
CA PHE A 28 39.11 44.84 27.27
C PHE A 28 38.94 43.48 26.58
N ASP A 29 40.02 42.74 26.38
CA ASP A 29 40.01 41.43 25.72
C ASP A 29 39.10 40.44 26.49
N TYR A 30 39.11 40.49 27.84
CA TYR A 30 38.19 39.72 28.68
C TYR A 30 36.72 40.12 28.44
N LEU A 31 36.39 41.41 28.54
CA LEU A 31 35.01 41.90 28.38
C LEU A 31 34.48 41.69 26.95
N ASP A 32 35.29 41.96 25.93
CA ASP A 32 34.95 41.73 24.52
C ASP A 32 34.74 40.23 24.25
N GLY A 33 35.62 39.39 24.77
CA GLY A 33 35.47 37.93 24.72
C GLY A 33 34.13 37.48 25.31
N HIS A 34 33.81 37.88 26.54
CA HIS A 34 32.53 37.55 27.18
C HIS A 34 31.30 38.08 26.42
N HIS A 35 31.38 39.29 25.87
CA HIS A 35 30.30 39.86 25.07
C HIS A 35 30.07 39.08 23.76
N ARG A 36 31.15 38.64 23.11
CA ARG A 36 31.09 37.79 21.92
C ARG A 36 30.55 36.40 22.21
N LEU A 37 30.99 35.76 23.31
CA LEU A 37 30.43 34.49 23.78
C LEU A 37 28.93 34.61 24.07
N THR A 38 28.50 35.73 24.66
CA THR A 38 27.08 36.00 24.91
C THR A 38 26.26 35.98 23.62
N ARG A 39 26.75 36.65 22.55
CA ARG A 39 26.09 36.60 21.24
C ARG A 39 26.05 35.18 20.70
N THR A 40 27.17 34.47 20.72
CA THR A 40 27.24 33.13 20.13
C THR A 40 26.38 32.10 20.89
N TYR A 41 26.52 32.00 22.21
CA TYR A 41 25.87 30.95 23.01
C TYR A 41 24.43 31.27 23.43
N LEU A 42 24.09 32.55 23.60
CA LEU A 42 22.74 32.95 24.05
C LEU A 42 21.87 33.57 22.95
N ILE A 43 22.43 34.06 21.85
CA ILE A 43 21.65 34.63 20.74
C ILE A 43 21.69 33.70 19.51
N GLY A 44 22.87 33.19 19.15
CA GLY A 44 23.13 32.30 18.01
C GLY A 44 24.23 32.81 17.08
N MET A 45 24.61 31.99 16.10
CA MET A 45 25.59 32.32 15.06
C MET A 45 25.03 31.99 13.67
N GLY A 46 25.59 32.58 12.61
CA GLY A 46 25.12 32.48 11.24
C GLY A 46 24.35 33.72 10.76
N ILE A 47 23.76 33.65 9.57
CA ILE A 47 23.00 34.75 8.95
C ILE A 47 21.60 34.84 9.57
N VAL A 48 21.34 35.90 10.33
CA VAL A 48 20.07 36.14 11.03
C VAL A 48 18.95 36.52 10.05
N CYS A 49 19.22 37.47 9.16
CA CYS A 49 18.26 37.92 8.16
C CYS A 49 18.97 38.56 6.96
N GLY A 50 18.37 38.45 5.77
CA GLY A 50 18.88 39.10 4.57
C GLY A 50 20.23 38.52 4.10
N LEU A 51 21.14 39.37 3.66
CA LEU A 51 22.43 38.95 3.05
C LEU A 51 22.21 37.92 1.91
N THR A 52 21.11 38.07 1.16
CA THR A 52 20.80 37.24 0.00
C THR A 52 21.73 37.60 -1.14
N VAL A 53 22.05 36.63 -2.00
CA VAL A 53 22.98 36.82 -3.11
C VAL A 53 22.28 36.47 -4.40
N GLU A 54 22.12 37.47 -5.26
CA GLU A 54 21.43 37.35 -6.53
C GLU A 54 22.32 37.89 -7.64
N PHE A 55 22.42 37.16 -8.75
CA PHE A 55 23.07 37.70 -9.93
C PHE A 55 22.05 38.52 -10.72
N LYS A 56 22.35 39.80 -10.98
CA LYS A 56 21.38 40.68 -11.64
C LYS A 56 21.04 40.21 -13.04
N SER A 57 19.83 40.57 -13.50
CA SER A 57 19.35 40.26 -14.86
C SER A 57 20.23 40.82 -15.98
N ASP A 58 21.02 41.86 -15.70
CA ASP A 58 21.98 42.44 -16.63
C ASP A 58 23.30 41.65 -16.75
N LEU A 59 23.50 40.62 -15.90
CA LEU A 59 24.70 39.80 -15.81
C LEU A 59 26.00 40.60 -15.54
N THR A 60 25.88 41.80 -14.97
CA THR A 60 27.04 42.68 -14.72
C THR A 60 27.46 42.72 -13.26
N SER A 61 26.56 42.35 -12.33
CA SER A 61 26.81 42.53 -10.91
C SER A 61 26.12 41.48 -10.04
N ILE A 62 26.80 41.13 -8.96
CA ILE A 62 26.27 40.32 -7.87
C ILE A 62 25.64 41.27 -6.85
N HIS A 63 24.35 41.12 -6.63
CA HIS A 63 23.60 41.87 -5.63
C HIS A 63 23.64 41.14 -4.28
N VAL A 64 24.16 41.80 -3.26
CA VAL A 64 24.11 41.35 -1.87
C VAL A 64 23.09 42.18 -1.11
N GLY A 65 22.01 41.56 -0.66
CA GLY A 65 20.93 42.22 0.07
C GLY A 65 21.38 42.81 1.42
N HIS A 66 20.63 43.80 1.92
CA HIS A 66 20.78 44.27 3.30
C HIS A 66 20.52 43.13 4.29
N GLY A 67 21.09 43.20 5.49
CA GLY A 67 20.92 42.13 6.47
C GLY A 67 22.02 42.08 7.51
N CYS A 68 21.97 41.05 8.34
CA CYS A 68 22.97 40.83 9.37
C CYS A 68 23.22 39.35 9.67
N GLY A 69 24.39 39.07 10.23
CA GLY A 69 24.77 37.77 10.72
C GLY A 69 25.86 37.86 11.78
N VAL A 70 26.02 36.79 12.54
CA VAL A 70 27.01 36.68 13.61
C VAL A 70 27.98 35.57 13.25
N THR A 71 29.28 35.83 13.22
CA THR A 71 30.28 34.79 12.96
C THR A 71 30.38 33.82 14.13
N SER A 72 31.03 32.66 13.97
CA SER A 72 31.11 31.68 15.06
C SER A 72 31.89 32.21 16.27
N GLU A 73 32.80 33.16 16.04
CA GLU A 73 33.54 33.85 17.08
C GLU A 73 32.78 35.08 17.65
N GLY A 74 31.55 35.38 17.20
CA GLY A 74 30.70 36.42 17.78
C GLY A 74 30.83 37.83 17.17
N TYR A 75 31.53 37.97 16.04
CA TYR A 75 31.58 39.24 15.31
C TYR A 75 30.27 39.48 14.56
N LEU A 76 29.77 40.72 14.61
CA LEU A 76 28.56 41.12 13.91
C LEU A 76 28.92 41.64 12.52
N ILE A 77 28.38 41.00 11.49
CA ILE A 77 28.39 41.50 10.11
C ILE A 77 27.03 42.12 9.84
N HIS A 78 27.00 43.42 9.56
CA HIS A 78 25.76 44.16 9.32
C HIS A 78 25.89 45.03 8.06
N LEU A 79 25.02 44.77 7.08
CA LEU A 79 24.89 45.56 5.86
C LEU A 79 23.61 46.38 5.93
N ALA A 80 23.77 47.68 6.15
CA ALA A 80 22.66 48.64 6.27
C ALA A 80 21.93 48.87 4.94
N ALA A 81 22.62 48.71 3.82
CA ALA A 81 22.08 48.83 2.47
C ALA A 81 22.61 47.68 1.61
N ALA A 82 21.88 47.37 0.55
CA ALA A 82 22.30 46.34 -0.40
C ALA A 82 23.49 46.83 -1.24
N ASN A 83 24.44 45.93 -1.51
CA ASN A 83 25.62 46.22 -2.30
C ASN A 83 25.51 45.57 -3.69
N SER A 84 25.83 46.33 -4.73
CA SER A 84 25.95 45.80 -6.10
C SER A 84 27.43 45.68 -6.40
N LEU A 85 27.94 44.45 -6.44
CA LEU A 85 29.36 44.15 -6.64
C LEU A 85 29.58 43.80 -8.11
N SER A 86 30.20 44.72 -8.86
CA SER A 86 30.37 44.59 -10.32
C SER A 86 31.80 44.28 -10.74
N TYR A 87 32.76 44.54 -9.86
CA TYR A 87 34.19 44.44 -10.15
C TYR A 87 34.88 43.45 -9.21
N TYR A 88 35.96 42.83 -9.66
CA TYR A 88 36.79 41.97 -8.84
C TYR A 88 38.29 42.21 -9.06
N GLN A 89 39.11 41.87 -8.06
CA GLN A 89 40.58 41.90 -8.13
C GLN A 89 41.15 40.68 -7.41
N THR A 90 42.23 40.10 -7.94
CA THR A 90 42.96 39.03 -7.25
C THR A 90 43.84 39.62 -6.16
N VAL A 91 43.66 39.18 -4.92
CA VAL A 91 44.42 39.65 -3.75
C VAL A 91 44.96 38.46 -2.98
N ASP A 92 46.22 38.52 -2.56
CA ASP A 92 46.80 37.53 -1.66
C ASP A 92 46.34 37.80 -0.22
N VAL A 93 45.59 36.87 0.36
CA VAL A 93 45.09 36.96 1.73
C VAL A 93 45.74 35.91 2.63
N SER A 94 46.01 36.30 3.87
CA SER A 94 46.53 35.39 4.90
C SER A 94 45.43 34.45 5.39
N GLU A 95 45.79 33.18 5.59
CA GLU A 95 44.93 32.17 6.21
C GLU A 95 44.38 32.59 7.60
N SER A 96 45.06 33.51 8.29
CA SER A 96 44.64 34.06 9.58
C SER A 96 43.27 34.75 9.55
N LEU A 97 42.78 35.19 8.38
CA LEU A 97 41.44 35.76 8.20
C LEU A 97 40.32 34.72 8.35
N PHE A 98 40.62 33.44 8.10
CA PHE A 98 39.65 32.35 8.16
C PHE A 98 39.83 31.45 9.39
N ARG A 99 40.88 31.71 10.18
CA ARG A 99 41.19 30.97 11.41
C ARG A 99 40.76 31.72 12.67
N PRO A 100 40.57 30.99 13.79
CA PRO A 100 40.28 31.62 15.06
C PRO A 100 41.37 32.61 15.49
N THR A 101 40.98 33.64 16.22
CA THR A 101 41.91 34.60 16.82
C THR A 101 42.83 33.86 17.81
N PRO A 102 44.16 33.99 17.72
CA PRO A 102 45.08 33.32 18.64
C PRO A 102 44.83 33.75 20.09
N GLU A 103 44.87 32.81 21.02
CA GLU A 103 44.70 33.07 22.46
C GLU A 103 45.86 33.95 22.97
N SER A 104 45.56 35.21 23.31
CA SER A 104 46.52 36.12 23.94
C SER A 104 46.69 35.80 25.42
N GLY A 105 47.54 34.81 25.77
CA GLY A 105 47.84 34.56 27.19
C GLY A 105 48.60 33.27 27.53
N GLY A 106 49.87 33.20 27.15
CA GLY A 106 50.83 32.25 27.70
C GLY A 106 52.10 32.98 28.16
N ALA A 107 52.02 33.71 29.27
CA ALA A 107 53.23 34.10 30.00
C ALA A 107 53.71 32.88 30.79
N GLY A 108 54.54 32.03 30.15
CA GLY A 108 55.08 30.83 30.78
C GLY A 108 56.04 30.04 29.88
N SER A 109 57.34 30.36 30.01
CA SER A 109 58.54 29.63 29.58
C SER A 109 58.73 29.31 28.09
N GLY A 110 59.68 30.01 27.46
CA GLY A 110 60.20 29.67 26.13
C GLY A 110 60.65 30.85 25.29
N ALA A 111 60.95 32.01 25.88
CA ALA A 111 61.76 33.03 25.19
C ALA A 111 63.22 32.54 25.16
N ASP A 112 63.51 31.66 24.21
CA ASP A 112 64.86 31.54 23.71
C ASP A 112 65.22 32.89 23.09
N ASN A 113 66.09 33.63 23.79
CA ASN A 113 66.83 34.75 23.24
C ASN A 113 67.77 34.22 22.16
N ASN A 114 67.24 33.92 20.99
CA ASN A 114 68.00 33.85 19.75
C ASN A 114 67.28 34.73 18.74
N GLY A 115 67.95 35.80 18.32
CA GLY A 115 67.54 36.64 17.21
C GLY A 115 67.44 35.79 15.95
N ASN A 116 66.25 35.27 15.67
CA ASN A 116 65.80 34.92 14.33
C ASN A 116 64.27 34.89 14.35
N GLY A 117 63.67 35.95 13.79
CA GLY A 117 62.22 36.07 13.70
C GLY A 117 61.65 34.99 12.80
N ASN A 118 60.91 34.04 13.40
CA ASN A 118 59.92 33.25 12.69
C ASN A 118 58.58 33.55 13.36
N GLY A 119 57.92 34.60 12.87
CA GLY A 119 56.48 34.76 13.06
C GLY A 119 55.78 33.52 12.51
N SER A 120 54.64 33.15 13.08
CA SER A 120 53.77 32.12 12.52
C SER A 120 53.53 32.40 11.02
N ASN A 121 54.21 31.70 10.13
CA ASN A 121 54.04 31.85 8.69
C ASN A 121 52.69 31.24 8.30
N PHE A 122 51.63 32.02 8.46
CA PHE A 122 50.33 31.69 7.88
C PHE A 122 50.47 31.63 6.37
N LYS A 123 49.89 30.60 5.76
CA LYS A 123 49.87 30.46 4.32
C LYS A 123 49.07 31.61 3.70
N THR A 124 49.51 32.09 2.54
CA THR A 124 48.79 33.09 1.75
C THR A 124 48.08 32.40 0.59
N TYR A 125 46.88 32.87 0.27
CA TYR A 125 46.03 32.35 -0.79
C TYR A 125 45.61 33.49 -1.73
N PRO A 126 45.72 33.34 -3.05
CA PRO A 126 45.10 34.26 -3.98
C PRO A 126 43.58 34.06 -3.96
N VAL A 127 42.83 35.13 -3.69
CA VAL A 127 41.36 35.14 -3.69
C VAL A 127 40.82 36.28 -4.55
N LEU A 128 39.62 36.13 -5.08
CA LEU A 128 38.94 37.20 -5.81
C LEU A 128 38.16 38.06 -4.83
N GLU A 129 38.57 39.32 -4.65
CA GLU A 129 37.84 40.31 -3.86
C GLU A 129 36.87 41.10 -4.74
N LEU A 130 35.63 41.24 -4.27
CA LEU A 130 34.53 41.90 -4.96
C LEU A 130 34.37 43.35 -4.50
N PHE A 131 34.13 44.25 -5.45
CA PHE A 131 33.99 45.68 -5.23
C PHE A 131 32.77 46.28 -5.95
N ALA A 132 32.19 47.31 -5.35
CA ALA A 132 31.09 48.08 -5.95
C ALA A 132 31.58 49.19 -6.89
N THR A 133 32.78 49.72 -6.66
CA THR A 133 33.33 50.82 -7.45
C THR A 133 34.48 50.36 -8.33
N GLU A 134 34.60 50.99 -9.48
CA GLU A 134 35.76 50.87 -10.36
C GLU A 134 37.01 51.47 -9.68
N ALA A 135 38.19 50.89 -9.96
CA ALA A 135 39.50 51.40 -9.58
C ALA A 135 40.58 50.76 -10.45
N ASP A 136 41.80 51.28 -10.40
CA ASP A 136 42.95 50.70 -11.10
C ASP A 136 43.14 49.22 -10.69
N GLU A 137 43.43 48.35 -11.67
CA GLU A 137 43.61 46.90 -11.54
C GLU A 137 42.35 46.06 -11.21
N ARG A 138 41.16 46.68 -11.14
CA ARG A 138 39.89 45.94 -10.98
C ARG A 138 39.30 45.58 -12.34
N LEU A 139 38.86 44.33 -12.47
CA LEU A 139 38.23 43.78 -13.66
C LEU A 139 36.71 43.68 -13.48
N SER A 140 35.94 43.86 -14.55
CA SER A 140 34.48 43.61 -14.52
C SER A 140 34.20 42.11 -14.35
N LEU A 141 33.08 41.73 -13.72
CA LEU A 141 32.62 40.34 -13.68
C LEU A 141 32.40 39.73 -15.07
N THR A 142 32.18 40.56 -16.08
CA THR A 142 32.09 40.18 -17.50
C THR A 142 33.45 40.03 -18.17
N GLN A 143 34.57 40.09 -17.44
CA GLN A 143 35.92 39.92 -17.96
C GLN A 143 36.59 38.69 -17.33
N ASN A 144 37.55 38.11 -18.03
CA ASN A 144 38.41 37.03 -17.56
C ASN A 144 39.59 37.58 -16.76
N LEU A 145 40.33 36.70 -16.08
CA LEU A 145 41.52 37.09 -15.28
C LEU A 145 42.63 37.75 -16.10
N ASP A 146 42.66 37.54 -17.41
CA ASP A 146 43.59 38.18 -18.35
C ASP A 146 43.07 39.53 -18.91
N GLY A 147 41.88 39.96 -18.48
CA GLY A 147 41.22 41.19 -18.93
C GLY A 147 40.43 41.07 -20.24
N SER A 148 40.36 39.87 -20.85
CA SER A 148 39.53 39.64 -22.03
C SER A 148 38.03 39.59 -21.68
N ASP A 149 37.16 39.99 -22.60
CA ASP A 149 35.70 39.92 -22.38
C ASP A 149 35.21 38.46 -22.33
N ARG A 150 34.35 38.17 -21.35
CA ARG A 150 33.70 36.88 -21.12
C ARG A 150 32.30 36.88 -21.74
N SER A 151 31.90 35.78 -22.35
CA SER A 151 30.54 35.64 -22.91
C SER A 151 29.49 35.62 -21.80
N SER A 152 28.22 35.85 -22.13
CA SER A 152 27.12 35.82 -21.14
C SER A 152 26.94 34.44 -20.50
N SER A 153 27.07 33.36 -21.27
CA SER A 153 27.00 31.98 -20.75
C SER A 153 28.17 31.67 -19.82
N ASP A 154 29.40 32.03 -20.22
CA ASP A 154 30.60 31.76 -19.43
C ASP A 154 30.59 32.59 -18.14
N THR A 155 30.00 33.80 -18.18
CA THR A 155 29.82 34.65 -17.00
C THR A 155 28.84 34.02 -16.01
N GLN A 156 27.73 33.46 -16.49
CA GLN A 156 26.78 32.74 -15.64
C GLN A 156 27.40 31.48 -15.03
N GLU A 157 28.16 30.71 -15.80
CA GLU A 157 28.87 29.51 -15.32
C GLU A 157 29.96 29.87 -14.29
N PHE A 158 30.73 30.93 -14.56
CA PHE A 158 31.71 31.46 -13.61
C PHE A 158 31.05 31.85 -12.29
N VAL A 159 29.96 32.61 -12.33
CA VAL A 159 29.26 33.04 -11.11
C VAL A 159 28.61 31.84 -10.38
N ALA A 160 28.02 30.89 -11.10
CA ALA A 160 27.37 29.72 -10.52
C ALA A 160 28.36 28.74 -9.86
N SER A 161 29.60 28.66 -10.35
CA SER A 161 30.67 27.82 -9.78
C SER A 161 31.35 28.41 -8.54
N HIS A 162 30.95 29.61 -8.11
CA HIS A 162 31.56 30.32 -6.98
C HIS A 162 30.55 30.63 -5.85
N VAL A 163 31.09 30.80 -4.65
CA VAL A 163 30.37 31.13 -3.42
C VAL A 163 30.82 32.51 -2.95
N VAL A 164 29.86 33.36 -2.58
CA VAL A 164 30.17 34.66 -1.99
C VAL A 164 30.41 34.48 -0.49
N VAL A 165 31.58 34.94 -0.04
CA VAL A 165 31.98 34.91 1.37
C VAL A 165 32.20 36.33 1.85
N VAL A 166 31.54 36.71 2.93
CA VAL A 166 31.76 38.00 3.59
C VAL A 166 32.68 37.81 4.78
N VAL A 167 33.76 38.58 4.84
CA VAL A 167 34.80 38.49 5.88
C VAL A 167 34.81 39.77 6.71
N CYS A 168 34.89 39.60 8.02
CA CYS A 168 35.09 40.65 9.01
C CYS A 168 36.57 40.72 9.36
N GLU A 169 37.28 41.68 8.75
CA GLU A 169 38.70 41.93 9.01
C GLU A 169 38.85 42.99 10.10
N LEU A 170 39.79 42.75 11.01
CA LEU A 170 40.20 43.71 12.02
C LEU A 170 41.44 44.44 11.51
N ASP A 171 41.28 45.73 11.23
CA ASP A 171 42.37 46.59 10.76
C ASP A 171 42.76 47.56 11.87
N GLU A 172 44.06 47.63 12.19
CA GLU A 172 44.59 48.55 13.21
C GLU A 172 45.24 49.74 12.50
N THR A 173 44.50 50.84 12.42
CA THR A 173 44.99 52.08 11.81
C THR A 173 45.60 52.99 12.87
N LYS A 174 46.70 53.66 12.54
CA LYS A 174 47.28 54.66 13.44
C LYS A 174 46.34 55.84 13.61
N ARG A 175 46.05 56.23 14.85
CA ARG A 175 45.20 57.40 15.13
C ARG A 175 45.91 58.67 14.69
N ASP A 176 45.25 59.48 13.87
CA ASP A 176 45.77 60.78 13.45
C ASP A 176 45.86 61.72 14.65
N SER A 177 47.07 62.16 14.98
CA SER A 177 47.31 63.05 16.11
C SER A 177 47.41 64.49 15.62
N CYS A 178 46.39 65.29 15.90
CA CYS A 178 46.49 66.74 15.82
C CYS A 178 46.91 67.28 17.20
N LEU A 179 48.22 67.48 17.39
CA LEU A 179 48.94 68.40 18.30
C LEU A 179 50.16 67.75 18.99
N ALA A 180 51.15 68.59 19.26
CA ALA A 180 52.57 68.28 19.42
C ALA A 180 53.02 67.62 20.75
N ASP A 181 52.23 66.71 21.33
CA ASP A 181 52.66 65.91 22.49
C ASP A 181 52.71 64.41 22.16
N CYS A 182 53.87 63.80 22.40
CA CYS A 182 54.28 62.47 21.93
C CYS A 182 53.68 61.26 22.69
N ASP A 183 52.54 61.41 23.39
CA ASP A 183 51.83 60.29 24.03
C ASP A 183 50.82 59.58 23.09
N SER A 184 50.72 60.03 21.84
CA SER A 184 49.79 59.52 20.84
C SER A 184 50.36 58.40 19.96
N ARG A 185 50.68 57.25 20.55
CA ARG A 185 50.93 55.97 19.83
C ARG A 185 49.67 55.10 19.69
N GLY A 186 48.49 55.68 19.87
CA GLY A 186 47.22 54.97 19.82
C GLY A 186 46.94 54.38 18.42
N LEU A 187 46.42 53.16 18.41
CA LEU A 187 45.85 52.51 17.23
C LEU A 187 44.33 52.50 17.38
N ASP A 188 43.61 52.81 16.32
CA ASP A 188 42.18 52.59 16.18
C ASP A 188 41.96 51.25 15.50
N ARG A 189 41.14 50.40 16.11
CA ARG A 189 40.78 49.09 15.57
C ARG A 189 39.45 49.21 14.83
N ASN A 190 39.50 49.08 13.52
CA ASN A 190 38.35 49.16 12.63
C ASN A 190 37.91 47.75 12.23
N LEU A 191 36.59 47.52 12.22
CA LEU A 191 35.99 46.32 11.65
C LEU A 191 35.64 46.62 10.19
N ARG A 192 36.39 46.03 9.26
CA ARG A 192 36.16 46.19 7.83
C ARG A 192 35.48 44.94 7.27
N THR A 193 34.40 45.15 6.52
CA THR A 193 33.72 44.08 5.78
C THR A 193 34.30 43.97 4.37
N ARG A 194 34.72 42.76 3.98
CA ARG A 194 35.23 42.44 2.64
C ARG A 194 34.39 41.33 2.02
N PHE A 195 34.24 41.37 0.70
CA PHE A 195 33.48 40.37 -0.04
C PHE A 195 34.44 39.58 -0.92
N PHE A 196 34.48 38.27 -0.75
CA PHE A 196 35.29 37.37 -1.56
C PHE A 196 34.40 36.46 -2.40
N LEU A 197 34.86 36.14 -3.61
CA LEU A 197 34.25 35.17 -4.49
C LEU A 197 35.17 33.95 -4.55
N LEU A 198 34.81 32.88 -3.83
CA LEU A 198 35.61 31.67 -3.74
C LEU A 198 35.05 30.58 -4.64
N PRO A 199 35.90 29.78 -5.31
CA PRO A 199 35.41 28.60 -6.03
C PRO A 199 34.75 27.61 -5.06
N LYS A 200 33.67 26.96 -5.52
CA LYS A 200 32.95 25.95 -4.74
C LYS A 200 33.90 24.82 -4.31
N ALA A 201 34.56 24.19 -5.27
CA ALA A 201 35.52 23.11 -5.11
C ALA A 201 36.74 23.32 -6.05
N GLY A 202 37.86 22.64 -5.79
CA GLY A 202 39.07 22.75 -6.61
C GLY A 202 40.21 21.85 -6.12
N GLU A 203 41.22 21.64 -6.98
CA GLU A 203 42.41 20.84 -6.66
C GLU A 203 43.62 21.73 -6.31
N GLY A 204 44.48 21.27 -5.39
CA GLY A 204 45.75 21.91 -5.08
C GLY A 204 45.71 22.95 -3.95
N ASN A 205 46.53 23.99 -4.06
CA ASN A 205 46.84 24.93 -2.97
C ASN A 205 45.88 26.13 -2.85
N GLN A 206 44.70 26.07 -3.49
CA GLN A 206 43.71 27.15 -3.57
C GLN A 206 42.73 27.13 -2.39
N LEU A 207 42.28 28.30 -1.94
CA LEU A 207 41.23 28.40 -0.93
C LEU A 207 39.85 28.23 -1.58
N THR A 208 39.10 27.22 -1.16
CA THR A 208 37.76 26.88 -1.68
C THR A 208 36.71 26.99 -0.59
N ALA A 209 35.44 27.16 -0.97
CA ALA A 209 34.33 27.14 -0.02
C ALA A 209 34.25 25.77 0.70
N GLU A 210 34.41 24.66 -0.02
CA GLU A 210 34.47 23.32 0.60
C GLU A 210 35.64 23.15 1.58
N GLY A 211 36.81 23.70 1.28
CA GLY A 211 37.96 23.65 2.17
C GLY A 211 37.71 24.39 3.49
N LEU A 212 37.07 25.56 3.42
CA LEU A 212 36.65 26.32 4.61
C LEU A 212 35.60 25.56 5.44
N PHE A 213 34.64 24.91 4.80
CA PHE A 213 33.68 24.04 5.51
C PHE A 213 34.39 22.88 6.21
N ARG A 214 35.27 22.15 5.50
CA ARG A 214 36.01 21.01 6.07
C ARG A 214 36.93 21.39 7.22
N GLN A 215 37.44 22.63 7.23
CA GLN A 215 38.24 23.15 8.33
C GLN A 215 37.40 23.46 9.58
N GLY A 216 36.16 23.94 9.38
CA GLY A 216 35.28 24.39 10.46
C GLY A 216 34.47 23.27 11.10
N TYR A 217 34.18 22.19 10.37
CA TYR A 217 33.37 21.06 10.82
C TYR A 217 34.23 19.80 10.95
N PRO A 218 34.09 19.01 12.03
CA PRO A 218 34.92 17.82 12.25
C PRO A 218 34.44 16.64 11.37
N PHE A 219 34.71 16.71 10.06
CA PHE A 219 34.36 15.64 9.13
C PHE A 219 35.06 14.31 9.45
N ASP A 220 36.24 14.35 10.07
CA ASP A 220 37.00 13.18 10.48
C ASP A 220 36.39 12.46 11.69
N GLU A 221 35.50 13.12 12.43
CA GLU A 221 34.75 12.55 13.57
C GLU A 221 33.37 12.01 13.15
N LEU A 222 32.97 12.17 11.88
CA LEU A 222 31.76 11.54 11.35
C LEU A 222 31.94 10.02 11.31
N GLY A 223 30.91 9.28 11.74
CA GLY A 223 30.93 7.81 11.74
C GLY A 223 31.24 7.22 10.36
N SER A 224 31.74 5.97 10.33
CA SER A 224 32.08 5.24 9.10
C SER A 224 30.99 5.28 8.02
N ALA A 225 29.73 5.42 8.44
CA ALA A 225 28.55 5.57 7.59
C ALA A 225 28.65 6.75 6.60
N TRP A 226 29.40 7.81 6.91
CA TRP A 226 29.59 8.97 6.03
C TRP A 226 30.83 8.89 5.13
N GLN A 227 31.65 7.83 5.28
CA GLN A 227 32.82 7.63 4.43
C GLN A 227 32.37 7.38 2.97
N GLY A 228 32.73 8.30 2.07
CA GLY A 228 32.43 8.20 0.63
C GLY A 228 31.44 9.23 0.07
N PHE A 229 30.75 10.01 0.91
CA PHE A 229 29.89 11.11 0.43
C PHE A 229 30.72 12.36 0.06
N GLY A 230 30.29 13.05 -1.00
CA GLY A 230 30.82 14.38 -1.34
C GLY A 230 30.44 15.41 -0.28
N THR A 231 31.24 16.47 -0.12
CA THR A 231 31.03 17.52 0.90
C THR A 231 29.62 18.12 0.81
N GLU A 232 29.16 18.40 -0.40
CA GLU A 232 27.83 18.93 -0.68
C GLU A 232 26.69 17.95 -0.31
N SER A 233 26.88 16.65 -0.55
CA SER A 233 25.90 15.62 -0.19
C SER A 233 25.71 15.56 1.33
N VAL A 234 26.78 15.72 2.11
CA VAL A 234 26.69 15.79 3.58
C VAL A 234 25.92 17.04 4.03
N LEU A 235 26.21 18.20 3.42
CA LEU A 235 25.56 19.48 3.77
C LEU A 235 24.07 19.53 3.38
N THR A 236 23.68 18.78 2.35
CA THR A 236 22.30 18.71 1.86
C THR A 236 21.56 17.47 2.35
N ALA A 237 22.22 16.53 3.04
CA ALA A 237 21.63 15.24 3.43
C ALA A 237 20.28 15.36 4.15
N PRO A 238 20.08 16.28 5.14
CA PRO A 238 18.77 16.44 5.77
C PRO A 238 17.67 16.91 4.80
N GLN A 239 18.03 17.73 3.80
CA GLN A 239 17.09 18.22 2.79
C GLN A 239 16.84 17.23 1.64
N ALA A 240 17.83 16.36 1.38
CA ALA A 240 17.73 15.24 0.45
C ALA A 240 16.94 14.06 1.05
N PHE A 241 16.82 13.98 2.38
CA PHE A 241 16.15 12.90 3.11
C PHE A 241 14.77 12.55 2.52
N TRP A 242 13.86 13.53 2.38
CA TRP A 242 12.52 13.27 1.83
C TRP A 242 12.47 13.06 0.31
N ARG A 243 13.60 13.27 -0.38
CA ARG A 243 13.74 13.13 -1.82
C ARG A 243 14.36 11.78 -2.22
N ASP A 244 15.01 11.09 -1.28
CA ASP A 244 15.57 9.77 -1.53
C ASP A 244 14.45 8.72 -1.63
N PRO A 245 14.34 7.97 -2.75
CA PRO A 245 13.37 6.90 -2.87
C PRO A 245 13.64 5.73 -1.92
N ASP A 246 14.89 5.48 -1.54
CA ASP A 246 15.26 4.32 -0.71
C ASP A 246 14.83 4.49 0.77
N LEU A 247 14.54 5.73 1.19
CA LEU A 247 13.98 6.07 2.49
C LEU A 247 12.45 5.90 2.56
N LYS A 248 11.79 5.60 1.43
CA LYS A 248 10.34 5.42 1.38
C LYS A 248 9.99 3.94 1.44
N VAL A 249 9.32 3.53 2.51
CA VAL A 249 8.74 2.20 2.59
C VAL A 249 7.49 2.16 1.72
N ARG A 250 7.46 1.23 0.76
CA ARG A 250 6.35 1.10 -0.18
C ARG A 250 5.09 0.61 0.54
N ARG A 251 3.94 0.91 -0.07
CA ARG A 251 2.66 0.35 0.38
C ARG A 251 2.69 -1.16 0.23
N PHE A 252 2.46 -1.88 1.32
CA PHE A 252 2.53 -3.33 1.36
C PHE A 252 1.52 -3.98 0.40
N GLY A 253 2.01 -4.92 -0.43
CA GLY A 253 1.20 -5.71 -1.37
C GLY A 253 0.91 -5.04 -2.72
N TYR A 254 1.47 -3.86 -3.00
CA TYR A 254 1.29 -3.16 -4.27
C TYR A 254 2.64 -2.95 -4.97
N GLY A 255 2.65 -3.18 -6.28
CA GLY A 255 3.81 -2.97 -7.15
C GLY A 255 3.56 -1.86 -8.18
N GLU A 256 4.62 -1.32 -8.77
CA GLU A 256 4.47 -0.48 -9.96
C GLU A 256 4.03 -1.34 -11.16
N GLU A 257 3.00 -0.89 -11.89
CA GLU A 257 2.62 -1.49 -13.17
C GLU A 257 3.74 -1.25 -14.19
N THR A 258 4.72 -2.15 -14.26
CA THR A 258 5.65 -2.16 -15.38
C THR A 258 4.96 -2.74 -16.63
N PRO A 259 5.32 -2.28 -17.84
CA PRO A 259 4.79 -2.83 -19.08
C PRO A 259 4.98 -4.35 -19.13
N PRO A 260 4.06 -5.10 -19.79
CA PRO A 260 3.98 -6.57 -19.74
C PRO A 260 5.22 -7.36 -20.23
N ASN A 261 6.29 -6.67 -20.65
CA ASN A 261 7.53 -7.26 -21.17
C ASN A 261 8.76 -7.04 -20.27
N SER A 262 8.61 -6.55 -19.04
CA SER A 262 9.74 -6.43 -18.10
C SER A 262 9.90 -7.70 -17.25
N ILE A 263 11.15 -8.13 -17.06
CA ILE A 263 11.53 -9.38 -16.36
C ILE A 263 11.36 -9.27 -14.82
N GLN A 264 10.99 -8.09 -14.32
CA GLN A 264 10.87 -7.76 -12.89
C GLN A 264 9.58 -6.98 -12.60
N SER A 265 8.42 -7.48 -13.05
CA SER A 265 7.15 -6.92 -12.60
C SER A 265 6.86 -7.38 -11.17
N ILE A 266 6.53 -6.42 -10.30
CA ILE A 266 6.15 -6.68 -8.90
C ILE A 266 4.65 -7.00 -8.92
N PRO A 267 4.22 -8.24 -8.60
CA PRO A 267 2.80 -8.58 -8.64
C PRO A 267 2.06 -7.83 -7.53
N THR A 268 1.04 -7.06 -7.93
CA THR A 268 0.08 -6.47 -6.99
C THR A 268 -0.86 -7.57 -6.49
N VAL A 269 -1.04 -7.67 -5.18
CA VAL A 269 -1.92 -8.66 -4.56
C VAL A 269 -3.37 -8.33 -4.90
N ARG A 270 -4.04 -9.27 -5.56
CA ARG A 270 -5.46 -9.16 -5.92
C ARG A 270 -6.29 -9.95 -4.94
N LEU A 271 -7.06 -9.27 -4.09
CA LEU A 271 -7.95 -9.92 -3.12
C LEU A 271 -8.96 -10.86 -3.79
N SER A 272 -9.42 -10.54 -5.01
CA SER A 272 -10.32 -11.39 -5.80
C SER A 272 -9.67 -12.71 -6.28
N ALA A 273 -8.35 -12.83 -6.25
CA ALA A 273 -7.65 -14.07 -6.57
C ALA A 273 -7.58 -15.05 -5.38
N ILE A 274 -7.88 -14.58 -4.15
CA ILE A 274 -7.78 -15.37 -2.93
C ILE A 274 -9.08 -16.16 -2.73
N LYS A 275 -8.99 -17.48 -2.85
CA LYS A 275 -10.16 -18.37 -2.80
C LYS A 275 -10.22 -19.26 -1.56
N ASP A 276 -9.10 -19.48 -0.90
CA ASP A 276 -8.95 -20.38 0.23
C ASP A 276 -7.98 -19.80 1.27
N PHE A 277 -7.91 -20.45 2.43
CA PHE A 277 -7.06 -20.04 3.56
C PHE A 277 -5.57 -20.13 3.22
N ASP A 278 -5.15 -21.19 2.54
CA ASP A 278 -3.75 -21.38 2.14
C ASP A 278 -3.28 -20.27 1.21
N GLY A 279 -4.12 -19.88 0.25
CA GLY A 279 -3.90 -18.74 -0.63
C GLY A 279 -3.85 -17.42 0.14
N LEU A 280 -4.75 -17.21 1.11
CA LEU A 280 -4.72 -16.01 1.97
C LEU A 280 -3.37 -15.92 2.71
N MET A 281 -2.97 -17.01 3.35
CA MET A 281 -1.71 -17.10 4.10
C MET A 281 -0.50 -16.88 3.20
N ALA A 282 -0.43 -17.54 2.05
CA ALA A 282 0.70 -17.41 1.12
C ALA A 282 0.88 -15.96 0.64
N ASN A 283 -0.23 -15.26 0.35
CA ASN A 283 -0.19 -13.85 -0.03
C ASN A 283 0.34 -12.98 1.12
N TYR A 284 -0.16 -13.16 2.36
CA TYR A 284 0.35 -12.40 3.50
C TYR A 284 1.84 -12.66 3.76
N TYR A 285 2.30 -13.91 3.62
CA TYR A 285 3.71 -14.25 3.78
C TYR A 285 4.59 -13.50 2.78
N GLU A 286 4.23 -13.54 1.49
CA GLU A 286 4.97 -12.84 0.44
C GLU A 286 4.97 -11.31 0.64
N ILE A 287 3.85 -10.75 1.10
CA ILE A 287 3.77 -9.32 1.44
C ILE A 287 4.70 -8.98 2.60
N CYS A 288 4.67 -9.76 3.69
CA CYS A 288 5.47 -9.50 4.88
C CYS A 288 6.97 -9.67 4.59
N ASP A 289 7.37 -10.72 3.85
CA ASP A 289 8.76 -10.97 3.46
C ASP A 289 9.36 -9.77 2.73
N ARG A 290 8.63 -9.22 1.75
CA ARG A 290 9.05 -8.00 1.03
C ARG A 290 9.09 -6.76 1.91
N ALA A 291 8.06 -6.59 2.75
CA ALA A 291 7.99 -5.45 3.67
C ALA A 291 9.17 -5.43 4.64
N ILE A 292 9.63 -6.60 5.09
CA ILE A 292 10.79 -6.74 5.99
C ILE A 292 12.06 -6.18 5.34
N THR A 293 12.33 -6.52 4.09
CA THR A 293 13.50 -5.99 3.36
C THR A 293 13.41 -4.47 3.18
N ASP A 294 12.24 -3.95 2.78
CA ASP A 294 12.04 -2.49 2.61
C ASP A 294 12.21 -1.73 3.94
N ILE A 295 11.69 -2.27 5.04
CA ILE A 295 11.83 -1.70 6.40
C ILE A 295 13.30 -1.66 6.82
N ALA A 296 14.04 -2.75 6.60
CA ALA A 296 15.44 -2.85 6.98
C ALA A 296 16.30 -1.79 6.25
N VAL A 297 16.13 -1.68 4.93
CA VAL A 297 16.84 -0.66 4.12
C VAL A 297 16.52 0.76 4.59
N ALA A 298 15.24 1.07 4.79
CA ALA A 298 14.81 2.40 5.21
C ALA A 298 15.35 2.77 6.61
N CYS A 299 15.34 1.81 7.55
CA CYS A 299 15.90 2.00 8.89
C CYS A 299 17.41 2.25 8.84
N ASP A 300 18.18 1.42 8.13
CA ASP A 300 19.63 1.57 8.01
C ASP A 300 20.01 2.94 7.44
N GLN A 301 19.29 3.40 6.41
CA GLN A 301 19.53 4.72 5.81
C GLN A 301 19.18 5.88 6.74
N LEU A 302 18.08 5.79 7.50
CA LEU A 302 17.72 6.81 8.50
C LEU A 302 18.82 6.96 9.55
N PHE A 303 19.30 5.86 10.12
CA PHE A 303 20.36 5.89 11.14
C PHE A 303 21.69 6.36 10.56
N ARG A 304 21.98 6.02 9.31
CA ARG A 304 23.12 6.56 8.57
C ARG A 304 23.05 8.10 8.44
N ILE A 305 21.93 8.65 7.97
CA ILE A 305 21.75 10.10 7.70
C ILE A 305 21.60 10.93 8.98
N PHE A 306 20.97 10.39 10.02
CA PHE A 306 20.78 11.13 11.28
C PHE A 306 21.80 10.76 12.37
N SER A 307 22.79 9.91 12.08
CA SER A 307 23.85 9.51 13.03
C SER A 307 24.52 10.68 13.77
N PRO A 308 24.84 11.85 13.15
CA PRO A 308 25.46 12.95 13.89
C PRO A 308 24.53 13.50 14.99
N PHE A 309 23.22 13.56 14.72
CA PHE A 309 22.20 14.04 15.66
C PHE A 309 21.93 13.03 16.76
N PHE A 310 21.86 11.74 16.40
CA PHE A 310 21.61 10.69 17.38
C PHE A 310 22.76 10.59 18.40
N SER A 311 24.01 10.81 17.98
CA SER A 311 25.18 10.82 18.89
C SER A 311 25.07 11.77 20.09
N SER A 312 24.26 12.84 19.99
CA SER A 312 24.06 13.86 21.04
C SER A 312 23.46 13.32 22.35
N PHE A 313 22.78 12.17 22.31
CA PHE A 313 22.21 11.52 23.50
C PHE A 313 22.79 10.12 23.76
N HIS A 314 23.94 9.81 23.15
CA HIS A 314 24.70 8.56 23.26
C HIS A 314 23.91 7.26 23.00
N PRO A 315 23.48 6.99 21.76
CA PRO A 315 23.03 5.67 21.34
C PRO A 315 24.26 4.79 21.08
N ASP A 316 24.13 3.48 21.27
CA ASP A 316 25.13 2.51 20.79
C ASP A 316 24.95 2.39 19.26
N THR A 317 25.24 3.47 18.55
CA THR A 317 24.62 3.87 17.27
C THR A 317 24.80 2.96 16.07
N THR A 318 25.68 1.97 16.11
CA THR A 318 25.91 1.09 14.95
C THR A 318 25.24 -0.27 15.07
N ASP A 319 24.89 -0.73 16.27
CA ASP A 319 24.53 -2.14 16.50
C ASP A 319 23.04 -2.32 16.89
N ASP A 320 22.33 -1.26 17.28
CA ASP A 320 20.97 -1.35 17.84
C ASP A 320 19.91 -1.87 16.86
N PHE A 321 20.10 -1.64 15.56
CA PHE A 321 19.22 -2.13 14.48
C PHE A 321 19.88 -3.22 13.62
N ASP A 322 21.12 -3.59 13.93
CA ASP A 322 21.82 -4.67 13.23
C ASP A 322 21.04 -5.97 13.36
N GLY A 323 20.88 -6.68 12.24
CA GLY A 323 20.14 -7.93 12.18
C GLY A 323 18.63 -7.80 12.34
N LEU A 324 18.04 -6.60 12.22
CA LEU A 324 16.59 -6.40 12.21
C LEU A 324 15.89 -7.27 11.15
N GLU A 325 16.41 -7.26 9.92
CA GLU A 325 15.90 -8.09 8.83
C GLU A 325 15.87 -9.58 9.23
N GLY A 326 16.97 -10.07 9.80
CA GLY A 326 17.10 -11.45 10.29
C GLY A 326 16.06 -11.78 11.37
N ARG A 327 15.91 -10.92 12.39
CA ARG A 327 14.93 -11.12 13.47
C ARG A 327 13.49 -11.16 12.96
N LEU A 328 13.12 -10.23 12.09
CA LEU A 328 11.76 -10.19 11.52
C LEU A 328 11.51 -11.39 10.61
N THR A 329 12.51 -11.80 9.81
CA THR A 329 12.42 -12.98 8.94
C THR A 329 12.28 -14.27 9.75
N GLU A 330 13.03 -14.42 10.84
CA GLU A 330 12.90 -15.55 11.76
C GLU A 330 11.50 -15.59 12.40
N ARG A 331 10.97 -14.43 12.81
CA ARG A 331 9.61 -14.33 13.35
C ARG A 331 8.55 -14.70 12.31
N LEU A 332 8.67 -14.21 11.07
CA LEU A 332 7.75 -14.56 9.98
C LEU A 332 7.78 -16.06 9.67
N LYS A 333 8.97 -16.67 9.65
CA LYS A 333 9.12 -18.13 9.47
C LYS A 333 8.49 -18.93 10.61
N ALA A 334 8.60 -18.46 11.85
CA ALA A 334 7.97 -19.10 13.01
C ALA A 334 6.43 -19.05 12.94
N ILE A 335 5.85 -18.01 12.33
CA ILE A 335 4.41 -17.89 12.08
C ILE A 335 3.96 -18.86 10.98
N TRP A 336 4.74 -18.96 9.89
CA TRP A 336 4.42 -19.79 8.73
C TRP A 336 4.54 -21.29 9.02
N SER A 337 5.64 -21.69 9.67
CA SER A 337 5.97 -23.07 10.00
C SER A 337 6.23 -23.18 11.50
N PRO A 338 5.18 -23.20 12.36
CA PRO A 338 5.38 -23.35 13.79
C PRO A 338 6.10 -24.66 14.09
N VAL A 339 7.11 -24.59 14.95
CA VAL A 339 7.70 -25.79 15.55
C VAL A 339 6.58 -26.48 16.34
N THR A 340 6.37 -27.78 16.14
CA THR A 340 5.34 -28.52 16.88
C THR A 340 5.59 -28.34 18.37
N PRO A 341 4.65 -27.75 19.13
CA PRO A 341 4.81 -27.56 20.56
C PRO A 341 4.92 -28.92 21.26
N ASP A 342 5.67 -28.97 22.36
CA ASP A 342 5.71 -30.14 23.22
C ASP A 342 4.30 -30.36 23.79
N PRO A 343 3.68 -31.56 23.65
CA PRO A 343 2.32 -31.83 24.12
C PRO A 343 2.09 -31.65 25.64
N SER A 344 3.11 -31.22 26.38
CA SER A 344 3.06 -30.88 27.80
C SER A 344 2.78 -29.39 28.10
N GLU A 345 2.77 -28.50 27.10
CA GLU A 345 2.39 -27.09 27.27
C GLU A 345 0.85 -26.93 27.25
N LEU A 346 0.29 -26.22 28.24
CA LEU A 346 -1.16 -26.21 28.54
C LEU A 346 -2.02 -25.48 27.49
N GLU A 347 -1.43 -24.69 26.60
CA GLU A 347 -2.14 -23.89 25.58
C GLU A 347 -1.30 -23.93 24.29
N ALA A 348 -1.78 -24.65 23.27
CA ALA A 348 -1.08 -24.70 21.98
C ALA A 348 -1.23 -23.34 21.28
N VAL A 349 -0.12 -22.66 21.01
CA VAL A 349 -0.15 -21.40 20.25
C VAL A 349 -0.35 -21.72 18.77
N GLU A 350 -1.53 -21.41 18.24
CA GLU A 350 -1.81 -21.51 16.80
C GLU A 350 -1.19 -20.33 16.05
N ALA A 351 0.13 -20.42 15.81
CA ALA A 351 0.94 -19.34 15.27
C ALA A 351 0.43 -18.80 13.92
N GLN A 352 -0.31 -19.59 13.14
CA GLN A 352 -0.85 -19.19 11.85
C GLN A 352 -1.85 -18.01 11.96
N TYR A 353 -2.60 -17.91 13.07
CA TYR A 353 -3.50 -16.78 13.31
C TYR A 353 -2.78 -15.45 13.55
N ALA A 354 -1.48 -15.50 13.85
CA ALA A 354 -0.67 -14.31 14.05
C ALA A 354 -0.40 -13.54 12.75
N MET A 355 -0.61 -14.13 11.57
CA MET A 355 -0.14 -13.58 10.30
C MET A 355 -0.72 -12.19 9.98
N GLN A 356 -2.03 -11.99 10.16
CA GLN A 356 -2.65 -10.67 9.92
C GLN A 356 -2.18 -9.62 10.92
N TYR A 357 -1.96 -10.04 12.18
CA TYR A 357 -1.41 -9.16 13.21
C TYR A 357 0.06 -8.83 12.98
N PHE A 358 0.82 -9.75 12.41
CA PHE A 358 2.21 -9.52 12.04
C PHE A 358 2.31 -8.49 10.90
N TYR A 359 1.41 -8.56 9.91
CA TYR A 359 1.25 -7.49 8.91
C TYR A 359 0.95 -6.12 9.56
N ASP A 360 -0.01 -6.07 10.49
CA ASP A 360 -0.36 -4.82 11.21
C ASP A 360 0.84 -4.29 12.03
N TYR A 361 1.58 -5.19 12.67
CA TYR A 361 2.81 -4.88 13.39
C TYR A 361 3.91 -4.31 12.49
N LEU A 362 4.17 -4.89 11.30
CA LEU A 362 5.10 -4.32 10.34
C LEU A 362 4.66 -2.92 9.87
N SER A 363 3.35 -2.72 9.69
CA SER A 363 2.80 -1.40 9.34
C SER A 363 3.02 -0.39 10.48
N GLN A 364 2.90 -0.81 11.74
CA GLN A 364 3.20 0.03 12.90
C GLN A 364 4.69 0.34 13.03
N LEU A 365 5.60 -0.59 12.68
CA LEU A 365 7.03 -0.32 12.60
C LEU A 365 7.33 0.80 11.59
N VAL A 366 6.70 0.75 10.41
CA VAL A 366 6.80 1.80 9.39
C VAL A 366 6.27 3.14 9.91
N ALA A 367 5.12 3.13 10.60
CA ALA A 367 4.58 4.35 11.20
C ALA A 367 5.50 4.92 12.31
N ALA A 368 6.11 4.06 13.12
CA ALA A 368 7.07 4.45 14.15
C ALA A 368 8.34 5.05 13.54
N TYR A 369 8.82 4.47 12.44
CA TYR A 369 9.93 4.95 11.64
C TYR A 369 9.67 6.36 11.10
N TYR A 370 8.53 6.58 10.42
CA TYR A 370 8.21 7.90 9.85
C TYR A 370 8.05 8.96 10.94
N GLU A 371 7.41 8.64 12.06
CA GLU A 371 7.28 9.58 13.18
C GLU A 371 8.64 9.96 13.78
N LEU A 372 9.59 9.02 13.87
CA LEU A 372 10.96 9.31 14.29
C LEU A 372 11.70 10.16 13.24
N ALA A 373 11.57 9.83 11.96
CA ALA A 373 12.22 10.53 10.86
C ALA A 373 11.81 12.01 10.79
N GLU A 374 10.50 12.30 10.88
CA GLU A 374 9.97 13.67 10.94
C GLU A 374 10.50 14.42 12.17
N ALA A 375 10.46 13.79 13.34
CA ALA A 375 10.95 14.42 14.57
C ALA A 375 12.47 14.67 14.53
N ALA A 376 13.25 13.80 13.89
CA ALA A 376 14.68 13.94 13.70
C ALA A 376 15.02 15.06 12.70
N PHE A 377 14.24 15.20 11.62
CA PHE A 377 14.37 16.30 10.67
C PHE A 377 14.15 17.67 11.34
N ASP A 378 13.16 17.77 12.22
CA ASP A 378 12.84 19.01 12.95
C ASP A 378 13.87 19.38 14.05
N LEU A 379 14.79 18.47 14.39
CA LEU A 379 15.79 18.70 15.44
C LEU A 379 16.99 19.49 14.88
N MET A 380 17.20 20.72 15.36
CA MET A 380 18.36 21.55 14.98
C MET A 380 19.47 21.50 16.06
N ASP A 381 20.50 20.69 15.86
CA ASP A 381 21.40 20.32 16.96
C ASP A 381 22.72 21.10 17.02
N ASP A 382 22.71 22.20 17.77
CA ASP A 382 23.94 22.68 18.42
C ASP A 382 23.61 23.12 19.85
N CYS A 383 23.75 22.20 20.81
CA CYS A 383 23.65 22.54 22.23
C CYS A 383 24.71 23.58 22.65
N THR A 384 25.91 23.47 22.08
CA THR A 384 27.01 24.42 22.25
C THR A 384 27.71 24.59 20.91
N PRO A 385 27.33 25.57 20.08
CA PRO A 385 27.87 25.70 18.74
C PRO A 385 29.39 26.00 18.79
N ASP A 386 30.17 25.30 17.96
CA ASP A 386 31.63 25.46 17.94
C ASP A 386 32.01 26.81 17.33
N CYS A 387 32.67 27.63 18.14
CA CYS A 387 33.09 28.97 17.74
C CYS A 387 34.25 28.98 16.73
N LYS A 388 34.80 27.82 16.38
CA LYS A 388 35.85 27.67 15.36
C LYS A 388 35.32 27.44 13.94
N ARG A 389 34.00 27.19 13.75
CA ARG A 389 33.42 26.82 12.44
C ARG A 389 33.65 27.86 11.34
N PHE A 390 33.35 29.12 11.63
CA PHE A 390 33.48 30.24 10.71
C PHE A 390 33.83 31.52 11.48
N PRO A 391 35.07 31.64 11.99
CA PRO A 391 35.40 32.56 13.08
C PRO A 391 35.15 34.03 12.74
N LYS A 392 35.53 34.43 11.53
CA LYS A 392 35.50 35.84 11.09
C LYS A 392 34.80 36.01 9.75
N PHE A 393 34.07 35.01 9.27
CA PHE A 393 33.43 35.06 7.96
C PHE A 393 32.05 34.42 7.97
N LEU A 394 31.22 34.79 6.99
CA LEU A 394 29.96 34.12 6.68
C LEU A 394 29.94 33.78 5.20
N MET A 395 29.61 32.53 4.86
CA MET A 395 29.30 32.17 3.49
C MET A 395 27.84 32.55 3.22
N LEU A 396 27.64 33.38 2.20
CA LEU A 396 26.32 33.87 1.81
C LEU A 396 25.62 32.93 0.82
N GLY A 397 26.34 31.95 0.28
CA GLY A 397 25.85 31.00 -0.72
C GLY A 397 26.25 31.37 -2.14
N GLN A 398 25.79 30.55 -3.08
CA GLN A 398 25.96 30.79 -4.51
C GLN A 398 24.98 31.87 -4.99
N PRO A 399 25.39 32.79 -5.88
CA PRO A 399 24.48 33.78 -6.45
C PRO A 399 23.36 33.10 -7.27
N VAL A 400 22.11 33.43 -6.95
CA VAL A 400 20.95 32.93 -7.71
C VAL A 400 20.95 33.55 -9.11
N LEU A 401 20.90 32.72 -10.16
CA LEU A 401 20.89 33.20 -11.54
C LEU A 401 19.52 33.80 -11.92
N PRO A 402 19.49 34.78 -12.84
CA PRO A 402 18.24 35.34 -13.34
C PRO A 402 17.36 34.27 -13.99
N GLY A 403 16.09 34.21 -13.59
CA GLY A 403 15.11 33.29 -14.19
C GLY A 403 15.17 31.84 -13.69
N THR A 404 16.07 31.52 -12.73
CA THR A 404 16.15 30.19 -12.09
C THR A 404 15.54 30.14 -10.68
N ALA A 405 14.76 31.16 -10.30
CA ALA A 405 14.12 31.22 -9.00
C ALA A 405 12.96 30.20 -8.92
N GLU A 406 13.12 29.17 -8.10
CA GLU A 406 12.06 28.23 -7.79
C GLU A 406 11.09 28.82 -6.73
N PRO A 407 9.80 28.44 -6.72
CA PRO A 407 8.85 28.89 -5.69
C PRO A 407 9.24 28.48 -4.26
N CYS A 408 9.93 27.34 -4.13
CA CYS A 408 10.43 26.80 -2.87
C CYS A 408 11.92 26.45 -3.04
N PRO A 409 12.83 27.46 -3.06
CA PRO A 409 14.23 27.23 -3.38
C PRO A 409 14.89 26.41 -2.26
N VAL A 410 15.62 25.36 -2.66
CA VAL A 410 16.48 24.62 -1.75
C VAL A 410 17.58 25.56 -1.26
N PRO A 411 17.74 25.76 0.06
CA PRO A 411 18.81 26.61 0.56
C PRO A 411 20.19 26.11 0.12
N SER A 412 21.06 27.02 -0.33
CA SER A 412 22.41 26.65 -0.76
C SER A 412 23.17 25.95 0.38
N ALA A 413 23.79 24.80 0.09
CA ALA A 413 24.67 24.10 1.02
C ALA A 413 25.81 25.00 1.54
N TYR A 414 26.22 25.98 0.74
CA TYR A 414 27.32 26.90 1.06
C TYR A 414 26.85 28.20 1.72
N ARG A 415 25.73 28.16 2.45
CA ARG A 415 25.21 29.30 3.18
C ARG A 415 25.20 29.00 4.68
N HIS A 416 25.82 29.88 5.48
CA HIS A 416 25.80 29.78 6.93
C HIS A 416 24.44 30.23 7.46
N HIS A 417 23.51 29.28 7.57
CA HIS A 417 22.20 29.49 8.17
C HIS A 417 22.33 29.85 9.65
N PHE A 418 21.32 30.56 10.15
CA PHE A 418 21.28 30.89 11.57
C PHE A 418 21.08 29.63 12.41
N VAL A 419 22.03 29.36 13.29
CA VAL A 419 21.95 28.34 14.31
C VAL A 419 21.44 28.99 15.59
N GLN A 420 20.19 28.69 15.93
CA GLN A 420 19.53 29.22 17.12
C GLN A 420 20.06 28.50 18.38
N PRO A 421 20.33 29.23 19.47
CA PRO A 421 20.81 28.65 20.72
C PRO A 421 19.72 27.83 21.40
N PRO A 422 20.08 26.83 22.23
CA PRO A 422 19.14 25.89 22.84
C PRO A 422 18.04 26.52 23.70
N ILE A 423 18.26 27.74 24.19
CA ILE A 423 17.31 28.44 25.06
C ILE A 423 16.04 28.90 24.32
N TYR A 424 16.10 29.09 23.00
CA TYR A 424 14.98 29.67 22.22
C TYR A 424 14.34 28.72 21.20
N ASN A 425 14.94 27.57 20.90
CA ASN A 425 14.50 26.69 19.81
C ASN A 425 13.58 25.54 20.25
N GLY A 426 13.36 25.35 21.56
CA GLY A 426 12.62 24.18 22.08
C GLY A 426 13.35 22.85 21.85
N ASN A 427 14.60 22.87 21.38
CA ASN A 427 15.34 21.66 21.01
C ASN A 427 15.64 20.78 22.20
N GLN A 428 15.77 21.32 23.43
CA GLN A 428 15.87 20.45 24.61
C GLN A 428 14.65 19.54 24.77
N GLN A 429 13.45 20.01 24.42
CA GLN A 429 12.25 19.19 24.40
C GLN A 429 12.23 18.26 23.17
N ARG A 430 12.67 18.74 21.99
CA ARG A 430 12.75 17.91 20.77
C ARG A 430 13.76 16.78 20.90
N VAL A 431 14.95 17.00 21.48
CA VAL A 431 15.94 15.94 21.78
C VAL A 431 15.31 14.86 22.67
N LYS A 432 14.59 15.26 23.72
CA LYS A 432 13.87 14.30 24.59
C LYS A 432 12.78 13.54 23.84
N GLN A 433 12.06 14.21 22.94
CA GLN A 433 11.04 13.58 22.09
C GLN A 433 11.67 12.60 21.09
N VAL A 434 12.69 13.01 20.36
CA VAL A 434 13.43 12.17 19.40
C VAL A 434 14.02 10.96 20.10
N ARG A 435 14.66 11.15 21.26
CA ARG A 435 15.15 10.03 22.09
C ARG A 435 14.03 9.08 22.50
N HIS A 436 12.88 9.62 22.91
CA HIS A 436 11.72 8.80 23.30
C HIS A 436 11.16 7.98 22.12
N LEU A 437 11.05 8.59 20.94
CA LEU A 437 10.60 7.93 19.72
C LEU A 437 11.61 6.88 19.23
N TYR A 438 12.91 7.18 19.39
CA TYR A 438 14.00 6.23 19.16
C TYR A 438 13.88 5.02 20.08
N ASP A 439 13.72 5.24 21.39
CA ASP A 439 13.53 4.16 22.37
C ASP A 439 12.28 3.32 22.05
N ARG A 440 11.20 3.94 21.57
CA ARG A 440 9.99 3.23 21.11
C ARG A 440 10.29 2.33 19.92
N LEU A 441 10.94 2.85 18.87
CA LEU A 441 11.28 2.08 17.68
C LEU A 441 12.23 0.92 18.04
N ARG A 442 13.26 1.18 18.85
CA ARG A 442 14.19 0.15 19.35
C ARG A 442 13.44 -0.98 20.07
N ARG A 443 12.50 -0.64 20.94
CA ARG A 443 11.65 -1.60 21.67
C ARG A 443 10.72 -2.38 20.76
N LEU A 444 10.15 -1.74 19.73
CA LEU A 444 9.37 -2.43 18.72
C LEU A 444 10.25 -3.39 17.90
N CYS A 445 11.54 -3.14 17.75
CA CYS A 445 12.48 -4.01 17.03
C CYS A 445 13.08 -5.16 17.88
N GLU A 446 12.76 -5.24 19.18
CA GLU A 446 13.22 -6.32 20.07
C GLU A 446 12.58 -7.67 19.71
N ALA A 447 13.29 -8.78 19.95
CA ALA A 447 12.82 -10.11 19.55
C ALA A 447 11.49 -10.53 20.20
N ASP A 448 11.16 -9.99 21.38
CA ASP A 448 9.93 -10.26 22.13
C ASP A 448 8.92 -9.10 22.08
N ALA A 449 9.06 -8.19 21.11
CA ALA A 449 8.13 -7.08 20.92
C ALA A 449 6.74 -7.55 20.46
N PHE A 450 6.71 -8.54 19.55
CA PHE A 450 5.51 -9.17 19.02
C PHE A 450 5.23 -10.50 19.73
N PHE A 451 4.06 -10.63 20.36
CA PHE A 451 3.62 -11.83 21.04
C PHE A 451 2.73 -12.70 20.17
N MET A 452 3.03 -14.01 20.15
CA MET A 452 2.12 -15.03 19.65
C MET A 452 1.22 -15.44 20.82
N LEU A 453 -0.01 -14.92 20.83
CA LEU A 453 -1.01 -15.23 21.87
C LEU A 453 -1.79 -16.49 21.45
N PRO A 454 -2.43 -17.20 22.40
CA PRO A 454 -3.47 -18.17 22.05
C PRO A 454 -4.69 -17.39 21.53
N PHE A 455 -4.64 -16.96 20.27
CA PHE A 455 -5.59 -16.00 19.70
C PHE A 455 -7.06 -16.47 19.80
N TYR A 456 -7.29 -17.79 19.80
CA TYR A 456 -8.59 -18.44 20.01
C TYR A 456 -9.12 -18.37 21.45
N ASP A 457 -8.31 -17.96 22.43
CA ASP A 457 -8.69 -17.82 23.85
C ASP A 457 -8.50 -16.37 24.34
N THR A 458 -8.25 -15.44 23.41
CA THR A 458 -8.16 -14.01 23.72
C THR A 458 -9.53 -13.35 23.60
N PRO A 459 -10.04 -12.66 24.64
CA PRO A 459 -11.40 -12.14 24.64
C PRO A 459 -11.60 -11.04 23.60
N LEU A 460 -12.77 -11.01 22.97
CA LEU A 460 -13.09 -9.94 22.03
C LEU A 460 -13.17 -8.57 22.74
N ALA A 461 -12.44 -7.59 22.22
CA ALA A 461 -12.49 -6.23 22.71
C ALA A 461 -12.47 -5.19 21.58
N ILE A 462 -13.18 -4.08 21.80
CA ILE A 462 -13.19 -2.93 20.91
C ILE A 462 -12.52 -1.75 21.60
N THR A 463 -11.36 -1.33 21.07
CA THR A 463 -10.57 -0.22 21.61
C THR A 463 -10.74 1.03 20.72
N PRO A 464 -11.17 2.18 21.26
CA PRO A 464 -11.25 3.40 20.47
C PRO A 464 -9.85 3.92 20.11
N SER A 465 -9.66 4.29 18.85
CA SER A 465 -8.39 4.79 18.31
C SER A 465 -8.64 5.88 17.27
N PRO A 466 -7.71 6.82 17.06
CA PRO A 466 -7.58 7.47 15.77
C PRO A 466 -7.23 6.44 14.68
N ASP A 467 -7.61 6.70 13.44
CA ASP A 467 -7.23 5.89 12.29
C ASP A 467 -5.72 5.99 11.96
N ARG A 468 -5.28 5.25 10.94
CA ARG A 468 -3.87 5.21 10.51
C ARG A 468 -3.35 6.52 9.89
N SER A 469 -4.19 7.56 9.72
CA SER A 469 -3.73 8.89 9.30
C SER A 469 -3.11 9.70 10.44
N ALA A 470 -3.43 9.35 11.69
CA ALA A 470 -2.84 9.95 12.87
C ALA A 470 -1.45 9.35 13.17
N PRO A 471 -0.53 10.10 13.82
CA PRO A 471 0.75 9.56 14.29
C PRO A 471 0.56 8.33 15.18
N LEU A 472 1.49 7.37 15.10
CA LEU A 472 1.41 6.12 15.87
C LEU A 472 1.26 6.39 17.37
N SER A 473 1.93 7.42 17.90
CA SER A 473 1.82 7.81 19.30
C SER A 473 0.39 8.12 19.78
N GLN A 474 -0.52 8.48 18.87
CA GLN A 474 -1.92 8.77 19.19
C GLN A 474 -2.84 7.54 19.04
N GLN A 475 -2.42 6.55 18.25
CA GLN A 475 -3.17 5.33 18.01
C GLN A 475 -3.24 4.46 19.28
N ALA A 476 -4.26 3.62 19.40
CA ALA A 476 -4.39 2.69 20.51
C ALA A 476 -3.30 1.60 20.47
N ILE A 477 -2.86 1.15 21.64
CA ILE A 477 -1.85 0.08 21.75
C ILE A 477 -2.53 -1.29 21.50
N PRO A 478 -2.11 -2.03 20.47
CA PRO A 478 -2.65 -3.34 20.13
C PRO A 478 -2.27 -4.43 21.15
N TYR A 479 -3.04 -5.51 21.17
CA TYR A 479 -2.84 -6.61 22.12
C TYR A 479 -1.66 -7.54 21.82
N TYR A 480 -1.27 -7.67 20.55
CA TYR A 480 -0.15 -8.51 20.13
C TYR A 480 1.23 -7.90 20.43
N LEU A 481 1.29 -6.72 21.07
CA LEU A 481 2.54 -6.12 21.52
C LEU A 481 2.80 -6.40 23.00
N ASN A 482 4.07 -6.41 23.37
CA ASN A 482 4.48 -6.49 24.77
C ASN A 482 4.14 -5.19 25.53
N TYR A 483 2.89 -5.10 26.00
CA TYR A 483 2.33 -3.90 26.61
C TYR A 483 3.25 -3.33 27.71
N PRO A 484 3.68 -4.09 28.76
CA PRO A 484 4.52 -3.56 29.83
C PRO A 484 5.84 -2.92 29.36
N LYS A 485 6.41 -3.43 28.26
CA LYS A 485 7.66 -2.90 27.69
C LYS A 485 7.45 -1.67 26.82
N ILE A 486 6.29 -1.52 26.18
CA ILE A 486 6.05 -0.49 25.15
C ILE A 486 5.23 0.70 25.63
N TYR A 487 4.24 0.50 26.52
CA TYR A 487 3.33 1.58 26.94
C TYR A 487 4.03 2.85 27.49
N PRO A 488 5.17 2.77 28.23
CA PRO A 488 5.84 3.96 28.73
C PRO A 488 6.47 4.80 27.62
N TYR A 489 6.69 4.19 26.45
CA TYR A 489 7.37 4.75 25.28
C TYR A 489 6.43 5.02 24.10
N TRP A 490 5.12 4.75 24.24
CA TRP A 490 4.18 4.86 23.13
C TRP A 490 3.92 6.31 22.70
N ASN A 491 3.65 7.17 23.70
CA ASN A 491 3.31 8.57 23.50
C ASN A 491 4.16 9.48 24.41
N TYR A 492 4.99 10.32 23.80
CA TYR A 492 5.90 11.21 24.53
C TYR A 492 5.15 12.23 25.41
N ASP A 493 4.03 12.76 24.94
CA ASP A 493 3.22 13.72 25.69
C ASP A 493 2.55 13.08 26.91
N ALA A 494 2.05 11.85 26.76
CA ALA A 494 1.52 11.06 27.88
C ALA A 494 2.63 10.71 28.90
N CYS A 495 3.81 10.32 28.40
CA CYS A 495 4.98 9.97 29.21
C CYS A 495 5.43 11.15 30.07
N ARG A 496 5.64 12.33 29.47
CA ARG A 496 6.07 13.53 30.22
C ARG A 496 5.03 14.03 31.20
N LYS A 497 3.75 13.69 31.01
CA LYS A 497 2.63 14.01 31.90
C LYS A 497 2.40 12.94 32.98
N GLY A 498 3.08 11.80 32.91
CA GLY A 498 2.93 10.69 33.86
C GLY A 498 1.57 9.97 33.75
N ILE A 499 1.00 9.90 32.54
CA ILE A 499 -0.31 9.29 32.26
C ILE A 499 -0.27 8.22 31.16
N SER A 500 0.91 7.63 30.90
CA SER A 500 1.07 6.58 29.87
C SER A 500 0.22 5.34 30.14
N ASP A 501 -0.07 5.04 31.41
CA ASP A 501 -0.94 3.95 31.87
C ASP A 501 -2.42 4.16 31.51
N ARG A 502 -2.81 5.40 31.15
CA ARG A 502 -4.18 5.76 30.75
C ARG A 502 -4.37 5.84 29.24
N HIS A 503 -3.31 5.60 28.46
CA HIS A 503 -3.39 5.59 27.01
C HIS A 503 -4.33 4.46 26.53
N PRO A 504 -5.18 4.66 25.51
CA PRO A 504 -6.04 3.61 24.97
C PRO A 504 -5.23 2.38 24.58
N ALA A 505 -5.59 1.23 25.13
CA ALA A 505 -4.91 -0.04 24.89
C ALA A 505 -5.88 -1.20 25.11
N TYR A 506 -5.59 -2.33 24.47
CA TYR A 506 -6.34 -3.56 24.70
C TYR A 506 -6.10 -4.12 26.12
N PHE A 507 -4.84 -4.22 26.55
CA PHE A 507 -4.47 -4.73 27.88
C PHE A 507 -4.16 -3.59 28.86
N TYR A 508 -4.70 -3.67 30.08
CA TYR A 508 -4.31 -2.82 31.21
C TYR A 508 -3.79 -3.67 32.37
N PRO A 509 -2.69 -3.26 33.05
CA PRO A 509 -2.15 -4.00 34.17
C PRO A 509 -3.14 -3.97 35.35
N LEU A 510 -3.37 -5.13 35.95
CA LEU A 510 -4.15 -5.27 37.18
C LEU A 510 -3.37 -4.61 38.33
N THR A 511 -3.75 -3.40 38.73
CA THR A 511 -3.19 -2.77 39.95
C THR A 511 -3.65 -3.54 41.19
N SER A 512 -2.69 -4.01 41.97
CA SER A 512 -2.91 -4.84 43.17
C SER A 512 -3.86 -4.13 44.16
N GLY A 513 -5.05 -4.68 44.37
CA GLY A 513 -5.95 -4.27 45.46
C GLY A 513 -7.13 -3.35 45.11
N SER A 514 -7.33 -2.97 43.86
CA SER A 514 -8.64 -2.53 43.36
C SER A 514 -9.20 -3.59 42.42
N PRO A 515 -10.53 -3.86 42.40
CA PRO A 515 -11.11 -4.57 41.28
C PRO A 515 -10.68 -3.84 40.02
N ALA A 516 -10.34 -4.58 38.96
CA ALA A 516 -10.05 -4.00 37.67
C ALA A 516 -11.21 -3.07 37.30
N THR A 517 -11.08 -1.77 37.56
CA THR A 517 -11.80 -0.78 36.76
C THR A 517 -11.10 -0.85 35.43
N THR A 518 -11.44 -1.87 34.63
CA THR A 518 -11.41 -1.78 33.18
C THR A 518 -12.13 -0.49 32.88
N THR A 519 -11.37 0.58 32.70
CA THR A 519 -11.92 1.87 32.31
C THR A 519 -12.63 1.57 31.00
N ASP A 520 -13.96 1.54 31.04
CA ASP A 520 -14.75 1.24 29.85
C ASP A 520 -14.57 2.41 28.88
N LEU A 521 -13.55 2.30 28.02
CA LEU A 521 -13.06 3.38 27.17
C LEU A 521 -14.17 3.92 26.26
N LEU A 522 -15.14 3.07 25.94
CA LEU A 522 -16.27 3.36 25.07
C LEU A 522 -17.38 4.17 25.73
N VAL A 523 -17.36 4.32 27.07
CA VAL A 523 -18.31 5.18 27.81
C VAL A 523 -17.87 6.65 27.83
N HIS A 524 -16.59 6.90 27.59
CA HIS A 524 -16.03 8.24 27.56
C HIS A 524 -16.26 8.94 26.22
N ARG A 525 -15.91 10.23 26.17
CA ARG A 525 -16.10 11.07 24.98
C ARG A 525 -15.26 10.55 23.81
N LEU A 526 -15.91 10.11 22.73
CA LEU A 526 -15.25 9.50 21.57
C LEU A 526 -14.91 10.48 20.43
N ASP A 527 -15.08 11.80 20.61
CA ASP A 527 -14.92 12.79 19.53
C ASP A 527 -13.52 12.80 18.89
N ALA A 528 -12.49 12.38 19.64
CA ALA A 528 -11.10 12.30 19.16
C ALA A 528 -10.77 10.94 18.49
N TYR A 529 -11.70 9.99 18.49
CA TYR A 529 -11.51 8.62 18.01
C TYR A 529 -12.45 8.35 16.83
N ASN A 530 -11.89 8.26 15.63
CA ASN A 530 -12.63 7.98 14.40
C ASN A 530 -12.49 6.53 13.93
N PHE A 531 -11.85 5.67 14.72
CA PHE A 531 -11.61 4.26 14.41
C PHE A 531 -11.92 3.36 15.61
N TYR A 532 -12.58 2.23 15.35
CA TYR A 532 -12.82 1.17 16.31
C TYR A 532 -11.87 0.03 15.99
N ARG A 533 -10.86 -0.17 16.83
CA ARG A 533 -9.95 -1.31 16.71
C ARG A 533 -10.63 -2.53 17.31
N ILE A 534 -10.82 -3.59 16.52
CA ILE A 534 -11.59 -4.79 16.90
C ILE A 534 -10.62 -5.97 16.92
N GLU A 535 -10.35 -6.51 18.10
CA GLU A 535 -9.31 -7.52 18.35
C GLU A 535 -9.86 -8.69 19.16
N GLY A 536 -9.16 -9.83 19.13
CA GLY A 536 -9.60 -11.06 19.84
C GLY A 536 -10.70 -11.84 19.14
N HIS A 537 -10.96 -11.59 17.86
CA HIS A 537 -11.98 -12.32 17.07
C HIS A 537 -11.37 -13.33 16.08
N ILE A 538 -10.04 -13.38 15.95
CA ILE A 538 -9.36 -14.30 15.02
C ILE A 538 -9.11 -15.63 15.74
N GLY A 539 -9.55 -16.73 15.14
CA GLY A 539 -9.53 -18.06 15.74
C GLY A 539 -10.80 -18.42 16.50
N GLU A 540 -11.71 -17.45 16.67
CA GLU A 540 -13.02 -17.65 17.30
C GLU A 540 -14.07 -18.22 16.33
N GLU A 541 -15.10 -18.87 16.88
CA GLU A 541 -16.24 -19.33 16.10
C GLU A 541 -17.00 -18.12 15.50
N ARG A 542 -17.31 -18.19 14.21
CA ARG A 542 -18.00 -17.12 13.47
C ARG A 542 -19.23 -16.59 14.20
N GLU A 543 -20.11 -17.47 14.69
CA GLU A 543 -21.37 -17.07 15.32
C GLU A 543 -21.14 -16.39 16.67
N THR A 544 -20.15 -16.86 17.42
CA THR A 544 -19.75 -16.29 18.70
C THR A 544 -19.13 -14.89 18.50
N ALA A 545 -18.14 -14.77 17.60
CA ALA A 545 -17.52 -13.50 17.26
C ALA A 545 -18.55 -12.47 16.74
N LEU A 546 -19.43 -12.85 15.82
CA LEU A 546 -20.46 -11.95 15.29
C LEU A 546 -21.42 -11.46 16.38
N ARG A 547 -21.88 -12.38 17.26
CA ARG A 547 -22.78 -12.06 18.36
C ARG A 547 -22.14 -11.08 19.35
N GLU A 548 -20.87 -11.27 19.69
CA GLU A 548 -20.15 -10.38 20.59
C GLU A 548 -19.92 -8.99 19.99
N ILE A 549 -19.49 -8.90 18.72
CA ILE A 549 -19.33 -7.61 18.03
C ILE A 549 -20.67 -6.86 17.96
N GLN A 550 -21.76 -7.55 17.61
CA GLN A 550 -23.10 -6.95 17.59
C GLN A 550 -23.55 -6.52 19.00
N ALA A 551 -23.20 -7.27 20.04
CA ALA A 551 -23.48 -6.88 21.41
C ALA A 551 -22.73 -5.59 21.80
N TYR A 552 -21.46 -5.42 21.41
CA TYR A 552 -20.73 -4.16 21.57
C TYR A 552 -21.40 -3.01 20.79
N GLN A 553 -21.75 -3.26 19.52
CA GLN A 553 -22.39 -2.26 18.65
C GLN A 553 -23.70 -1.74 19.27
N GLN A 554 -24.56 -2.65 19.77
CA GLN A 554 -25.82 -2.31 20.42
C GLN A 554 -25.62 -1.64 21.79
N ARG A 555 -24.68 -2.13 22.60
CA ARG A 555 -24.42 -1.62 23.95
C ARG A 555 -23.88 -0.20 23.94
N TYR A 556 -22.96 0.11 23.03
CA TYR A 556 -22.25 1.40 22.96
C TYR A 556 -22.72 2.29 21.81
N ASN A 557 -23.74 1.87 21.03
CA ASN A 557 -24.25 2.58 19.86
C ASN A 557 -23.13 2.96 18.87
N GLN A 558 -22.26 1.99 18.56
CA GLN A 558 -21.12 2.20 17.67
C GLN A 558 -21.59 2.30 16.22
N ALA A 559 -21.10 3.32 15.52
CA ALA A 559 -21.47 3.57 14.14
C ALA A 559 -20.51 2.83 13.19
N PHE A 560 -20.78 1.56 12.90
CA PHE A 560 -20.21 0.78 11.81
C PHE A 560 -21.12 -0.39 11.48
N ASP A 561 -21.03 -0.96 10.29
CA ASP A 561 -21.75 -2.19 9.90
C ASP A 561 -20.84 -3.41 9.96
N VAL A 562 -21.40 -4.62 10.09
CA VAL A 562 -20.64 -5.88 10.07
C VAL A 562 -21.20 -6.77 8.97
N ILE A 563 -20.31 -7.32 8.14
CA ILE A 563 -20.64 -8.34 7.13
C ILE A 563 -19.77 -9.56 7.30
N THR A 564 -20.31 -10.74 7.03
CA THR A 564 -19.58 -12.01 7.09
C THR A 564 -19.37 -12.57 5.70
N LEU A 565 -18.13 -12.88 5.34
CA LEU A 565 -17.76 -13.41 4.03
C LEU A 565 -17.07 -14.77 4.16
N LYS A 566 -17.51 -15.73 3.37
CA LYS A 566 -16.91 -17.07 3.30
C LYS A 566 -15.71 -17.07 2.37
N LEU A 567 -14.62 -17.66 2.83
CA LEU A 567 -13.42 -17.91 2.05
C LEU A 567 -13.47 -19.34 1.50
N SER A 568 -14.12 -19.50 0.34
CA SER A 568 -14.24 -20.77 -0.37
C SER A 568 -14.16 -20.58 -1.89
N PRO A 569 -13.58 -21.55 -2.64
CA PRO A 569 -13.54 -21.52 -4.10
C PRO A 569 -14.90 -21.82 -4.75
N SER A 570 -15.80 -22.52 -4.06
CA SER A 570 -17.11 -22.89 -4.60
C SER A 570 -18.26 -22.62 -3.64
N VAL A 571 -19.42 -22.46 -4.25
CA VAL A 571 -20.68 -22.11 -3.59
C VAL A 571 -21.30 -23.31 -2.89
N GLU A 572 -21.01 -24.53 -3.35
CA GLU A 572 -21.55 -25.75 -2.73
C GLU A 572 -21.07 -25.92 -1.28
N ALA A 573 -20.08 -25.14 -0.86
CA ALA A 573 -19.63 -25.04 0.51
C ALA A 573 -20.58 -24.21 1.40
N LEU A 574 -21.38 -23.28 0.87
CA LEU A 574 -22.32 -22.49 1.69
C LEU A 574 -23.37 -23.43 2.30
N GLN A 575 -23.50 -23.43 3.62
CA GLN A 575 -24.44 -24.31 4.33
C GLN A 575 -25.86 -23.73 4.32
N ASP A 576 -26.88 -24.59 4.39
CA ASP A 576 -28.30 -24.21 4.38
C ASP A 576 -28.67 -23.20 5.49
N SER A 577 -27.98 -23.24 6.63
CA SER A 577 -28.16 -22.29 7.73
C SER A 577 -27.78 -20.85 7.37
N GLU A 578 -26.83 -20.67 6.43
CA GLU A 578 -26.33 -19.37 5.98
C GLU A 578 -27.26 -18.69 4.97
N LEU A 579 -28.15 -19.48 4.36
CA LEU A 579 -29.14 -19.06 3.37
C LEU A 579 -30.57 -19.04 3.94
N SER A 580 -30.76 -19.53 5.17
CA SER A 580 -32.04 -19.59 5.88
C SER A 580 -32.62 -18.17 6.10
N GLY A 581 -33.94 -18.00 5.96
CA GLY A 581 -34.61 -16.70 6.07
C GLY A 581 -34.63 -15.87 4.78
N HIS A 582 -33.73 -16.12 3.83
CA HIS A 582 -33.73 -15.42 2.53
C HIS A 582 -34.68 -16.02 1.49
N PHE A 583 -35.19 -17.23 1.75
CA PHE A 583 -36.02 -18.00 0.84
C PHE A 583 -37.39 -18.38 1.42
N ASP A 584 -37.75 -17.91 2.62
CA ASP A 584 -38.99 -18.29 3.31
C ASP A 584 -40.25 -18.03 2.47
N ASP A 585 -40.26 -16.93 1.71
CA ASP A 585 -41.32 -16.58 0.76
C ASP A 585 -41.41 -17.61 -0.38
N LEU A 586 -40.27 -17.97 -0.98
CA LEU A 586 -40.20 -18.94 -2.07
C LEU A 586 -40.50 -20.36 -1.60
N GLU A 587 -40.07 -20.72 -0.38
CA GLU A 587 -40.33 -22.02 0.23
C GLU A 587 -41.82 -22.18 0.56
N ALA A 588 -42.47 -21.12 1.06
CA ALA A 588 -43.92 -21.11 1.25
C ALA A 588 -44.67 -21.29 -0.08
N ASP A 589 -44.19 -20.67 -1.16
CA ASP A 589 -44.75 -20.82 -2.51
C ASP A 589 -44.57 -22.26 -3.03
N TYR A 590 -43.38 -22.84 -2.85
CA TYR A 590 -43.10 -24.22 -3.21
C TYR A 590 -43.94 -25.22 -2.42
N GLY A 591 -44.12 -24.98 -1.11
CA GLY A 591 -45.00 -25.77 -0.25
C GLY A 591 -46.45 -25.79 -0.75
N ARG A 592 -46.99 -24.64 -1.17
CA ARG A 592 -48.34 -24.57 -1.77
C ARG A 592 -48.44 -25.40 -3.06
N MET A 593 -47.39 -25.44 -3.88
CA MET A 593 -47.34 -26.28 -5.07
C MET A 593 -47.30 -27.77 -4.74
N LYS A 594 -46.47 -28.18 -3.76
CA LYS A 594 -46.44 -29.56 -3.25
C LYS A 594 -47.82 -30.02 -2.77
N ASP A 595 -48.50 -29.18 -1.99
CA ASP A 595 -49.86 -29.48 -1.50
C ASP A 595 -50.89 -29.58 -2.62
N LYS A 596 -50.80 -28.71 -3.63
CA LYS A 596 -51.68 -28.75 -4.81
C LYS A 596 -51.43 -30.04 -5.61
N PHE A 597 -50.17 -30.39 -5.87
CA PHE A 597 -49.79 -31.65 -6.52
C PHE A 597 -50.33 -32.85 -5.77
N ARG A 598 -50.14 -32.89 -4.44
CA ARG A 598 -50.59 -33.99 -3.58
C ARG A 598 -52.11 -34.17 -3.63
N LYS A 599 -52.88 -33.08 -3.56
CA LYS A 599 -54.35 -33.12 -3.70
C LYS A 599 -54.80 -33.66 -5.05
N LEU A 600 -54.11 -33.29 -6.13
CA LEU A 600 -54.40 -33.80 -7.48
C LEU A 600 -53.99 -35.27 -7.62
N TRP A 601 -52.87 -35.66 -7.03
CA TRP A 601 -52.39 -37.03 -6.99
C TRP A 601 -53.37 -37.95 -6.26
N ASP A 602 -53.81 -37.56 -5.07
CA ASP A 602 -54.77 -38.34 -4.27
C ASP A 602 -56.11 -38.50 -4.98
N LYS A 603 -56.57 -37.47 -5.71
CA LYS A 603 -57.81 -37.50 -6.49
C LYS A 603 -57.74 -38.48 -7.67
N ASN A 604 -56.60 -38.56 -8.35
CA ASN A 604 -56.44 -39.32 -9.60
C ASN A 604 -55.48 -40.52 -9.45
N LYS A 605 -55.30 -41.01 -8.23
CA LYS A 605 -54.24 -41.96 -7.86
C LYS A 605 -54.21 -43.22 -8.72
N GLU A 606 -55.37 -43.77 -9.07
CA GLU A 606 -55.45 -45.00 -9.88
C GLU A 606 -54.93 -44.83 -11.32
N GLU A 607 -55.05 -43.62 -11.87
CA GLU A 607 -54.62 -43.29 -13.23
C GLU A 607 -53.19 -42.75 -13.24
N TRP A 608 -52.87 -41.84 -12.33
CA TRP A 608 -51.58 -41.16 -12.28
C TRP A 608 -50.44 -42.10 -11.88
N SER A 609 -50.70 -43.09 -11.02
CA SER A 609 -49.70 -44.10 -10.63
C SER A 609 -49.28 -45.03 -11.76
N ARG A 610 -50.03 -45.06 -12.88
CA ARG A 610 -49.66 -45.82 -14.09
C ARG A 610 -48.78 -45.01 -15.05
N ASN A 611 -48.71 -43.68 -14.88
CA ASN A 611 -47.98 -42.80 -15.77
C ASN A 611 -46.53 -42.57 -15.29
N VAL A 612 -45.58 -42.83 -16.19
CA VAL A 612 -44.14 -42.79 -15.88
C VAL A 612 -43.66 -41.40 -15.48
N SER A 613 -44.05 -40.39 -16.24
CA SER A 613 -43.61 -39.00 -16.05
C SER A 613 -44.17 -38.43 -14.75
N LEU A 614 -45.44 -38.73 -14.44
CA LEU A 614 -46.09 -38.31 -13.18
C LEU A 614 -45.45 -38.98 -11.95
N ASN A 615 -45.18 -40.29 -11.99
CA ASN A 615 -44.47 -40.99 -10.91
C ASN A 615 -43.05 -40.42 -10.71
N THR A 616 -42.35 -40.12 -11.80
CA THR A 616 -40.98 -39.56 -11.73
C THR A 616 -41.01 -38.15 -11.14
N LEU A 617 -41.95 -37.29 -11.57
CA LEU A 617 -42.15 -35.96 -10.98
C LEU A 617 -42.48 -36.04 -9.49
N GLN A 618 -43.39 -36.95 -9.12
CA GLN A 618 -43.74 -37.15 -7.73
C GLN A 618 -42.51 -37.48 -6.90
N ARG A 619 -41.68 -38.42 -7.36
CA ARG A 619 -40.51 -38.89 -6.60
C ARG A 619 -39.40 -37.86 -6.48
N GLU A 620 -39.08 -37.13 -7.54
CA GLU A 620 -37.92 -36.23 -7.58
C GLU A 620 -38.23 -34.81 -7.08
N PHE A 621 -39.49 -34.34 -7.16
CA PHE A 621 -39.86 -32.96 -6.80
C PHE A 621 -40.94 -32.84 -5.73
N PHE A 622 -41.80 -33.84 -5.53
CA PHE A 622 -43.00 -33.68 -4.70
C PHE A 622 -43.13 -34.70 -3.55
N ASN A 623 -42.19 -35.64 -3.42
CA ASN A 623 -42.12 -36.62 -2.33
C ASN A 623 -41.11 -36.18 -1.29
N GLU A 624 -41.64 -35.69 -0.17
CA GLU A 624 -41.23 -35.91 1.22
C GLU A 624 -42.21 -35.11 2.11
N PRO A 625 -42.43 -35.49 3.38
CA PRO A 625 -43.24 -34.69 4.28
C PRO A 625 -42.57 -33.34 4.55
N ILE A 626 -43.38 -32.27 4.65
CA ILE A 626 -42.99 -30.88 4.93
C ILE A 626 -42.22 -30.73 6.27
N ASN A 627 -42.07 -31.80 7.04
CA ASN A 627 -41.54 -31.82 8.40
C ASN A 627 -40.18 -32.53 8.54
N SER A 628 -39.48 -32.85 7.44
CA SER A 628 -38.04 -33.15 7.52
C SER A 628 -37.26 -31.86 7.29
N ASP A 629 -36.35 -31.50 8.19
CA ASP A 629 -35.43 -30.34 8.08
C ASP A 629 -34.52 -30.41 6.83
N THR A 630 -34.74 -31.37 5.93
CA THR A 630 -33.92 -31.75 4.78
C THR A 630 -34.67 -31.73 3.43
N SER A 631 -35.87 -31.14 3.32
CA SER A 631 -36.69 -31.23 2.08
C SER A 631 -37.25 -29.90 1.54
N GLY A 632 -36.36 -28.92 1.26
CA GLY A 632 -36.71 -27.61 0.69
C GLY A 632 -36.08 -27.28 -0.69
N LEU A 633 -36.34 -26.07 -1.21
CA LEU A 633 -35.78 -25.53 -2.46
C LEU A 633 -34.24 -25.57 -2.49
N LEU A 634 -33.60 -25.49 -1.33
CA LEU A 634 -32.14 -25.50 -1.16
C LEU A 634 -31.47 -26.77 -1.72
N ASN A 635 -32.18 -27.89 -1.75
CA ASN A 635 -31.66 -29.17 -2.28
C ASN A 635 -31.83 -29.34 -3.79
N LEU A 636 -32.57 -28.46 -4.47
CA LEU A 636 -32.78 -28.55 -5.91
C LEU A 636 -31.58 -27.97 -6.67
N ARG A 637 -30.95 -28.81 -7.49
CA ARG A 637 -29.87 -28.40 -8.40
C ARG A 637 -30.46 -27.75 -9.65
N GLU A 638 -29.73 -26.78 -10.22
CA GLU A 638 -30.15 -26.10 -11.47
C GLU A 638 -30.39 -27.09 -12.62
N GLY A 639 -29.53 -28.12 -12.73
CA GLY A 639 -29.68 -29.21 -13.71
C GLY A 639 -30.88 -30.14 -13.49
N GLN A 640 -31.54 -30.09 -12.33
CA GLN A 640 -32.82 -30.79 -12.09
C GLN A 640 -34.03 -29.96 -12.52
N VAL A 641 -33.89 -28.67 -12.81
CA VAL A 641 -35.03 -27.85 -13.26
C VAL A 641 -35.00 -27.69 -14.77
N VAL A 642 -33.83 -27.36 -15.31
CA VAL A 642 -33.64 -26.99 -16.72
C VAL A 642 -33.23 -28.21 -17.54
N ASN A 643 -33.75 -28.34 -18.76
CA ASN A 643 -33.25 -29.32 -19.71
C ASN A 643 -31.85 -28.90 -20.19
N SER A 644 -30.83 -29.68 -19.86
CA SER A 644 -29.43 -29.39 -20.20
C SER A 644 -29.23 -29.28 -21.71
N VAL A 645 -29.75 -30.21 -22.50
CA VAL A 645 -29.66 -30.19 -23.97
C VAL A 645 -30.24 -28.90 -24.54
N LEU A 646 -31.40 -28.47 -24.05
CA LEU A 646 -32.07 -27.24 -24.48
C LEU A 646 -31.29 -26.00 -24.04
N ALA A 647 -30.70 -26.00 -22.84
CA ALA A 647 -29.85 -24.91 -22.36
C ALA A 647 -28.61 -24.73 -23.25
N PHE A 648 -27.93 -25.82 -23.63
CA PHE A 648 -26.78 -25.78 -24.55
C PHE A 648 -27.20 -25.42 -25.98
N ALA A 649 -28.34 -25.93 -26.46
CA ALA A 649 -28.85 -25.67 -27.81
C ALA A 649 -29.21 -24.19 -28.06
N LYS A 650 -29.40 -23.37 -27.04
CA LYS A 650 -29.67 -21.92 -27.19
C LYS A 650 -28.45 -21.10 -27.61
N ASN A 651 -27.23 -21.64 -27.52
CA ASN A 651 -26.01 -20.94 -27.86
C ASN A 651 -25.38 -21.52 -29.15
N PRO A 652 -25.15 -20.70 -30.19
CA PRO A 652 -24.61 -21.17 -31.47
C PRO A 652 -23.23 -21.84 -31.37
N GLU A 653 -22.40 -21.45 -30.39
CA GLU A 653 -21.05 -22.00 -30.21
C GLU A 653 -21.05 -23.48 -29.76
N ASN A 654 -22.17 -23.97 -29.22
CA ASN A 654 -22.28 -25.35 -28.74
C ASN A 654 -22.62 -26.35 -29.86
N TYR A 655 -22.80 -25.89 -31.09
CA TYR A 655 -23.09 -26.73 -32.25
C TYR A 655 -21.82 -27.12 -32.98
N ASN A 656 -21.54 -28.43 -33.06
CA ASN A 656 -20.35 -28.97 -33.70
C ASN A 656 -20.69 -29.81 -34.93
N PHE A 657 -20.04 -29.52 -36.05
CA PHE A 657 -20.16 -30.27 -37.31
C PHE A 657 -19.04 -31.31 -37.40
N VAL A 658 -19.40 -32.59 -37.55
CA VAL A 658 -18.46 -33.72 -37.63
C VAL A 658 -18.61 -34.40 -38.99
N VAL A 659 -17.53 -34.47 -39.77
CA VAL A 659 -17.51 -35.06 -41.12
C VAL A 659 -17.81 -36.56 -41.07
N GLN A 660 -18.59 -37.08 -42.01
CA GLN A 660 -18.77 -38.51 -42.21
C GLN A 660 -17.54 -39.11 -42.93
N THR A 661 -16.87 -40.08 -42.32
CA THR A 661 -15.81 -40.85 -42.95
C THR A 661 -16.39 -41.97 -43.83
N GLY A 662 -16.01 -42.00 -45.11
CA GLY A 662 -16.39 -43.07 -46.05
C GLY A 662 -15.59 -44.35 -45.83
N ALA A 663 -15.99 -45.45 -46.49
CA ALA A 663 -15.34 -46.77 -46.37
C ALA A 663 -13.86 -46.80 -46.84
N ASP A 664 -13.41 -45.79 -47.60
CA ASP A 664 -12.06 -45.65 -48.17
C ASP A 664 -11.31 -44.37 -47.70
N ASP A 665 -11.71 -43.77 -46.58
CA ASP A 665 -11.06 -42.57 -45.99
C ASP A 665 -11.07 -41.32 -46.91
N GLN A 666 -11.93 -41.30 -47.94
CA GLN A 666 -12.18 -40.12 -48.76
C GLN A 666 -13.10 -39.14 -48.00
N PRO A 667 -12.79 -37.84 -47.98
CA PRO A 667 -13.63 -36.83 -47.33
C PRO A 667 -14.98 -36.75 -48.05
N THR A 668 -16.06 -37.09 -47.35
CA THR A 668 -17.40 -36.81 -47.84
C THR A 668 -17.78 -35.40 -47.41
N GLU A 669 -18.45 -34.62 -48.27
CA GLU A 669 -18.97 -33.28 -47.91
C GLU A 669 -20.26 -33.38 -47.06
N ARG A 670 -20.43 -34.47 -46.31
CA ARG A 670 -21.58 -34.78 -45.46
C ARG A 670 -21.20 -34.71 -43.99
N TYR A 671 -22.03 -34.06 -43.19
CA TYR A 671 -21.72 -33.76 -41.79
C TYR A 671 -22.85 -34.19 -40.86
N TRP A 672 -22.45 -34.75 -39.72
CA TRP A 672 -23.28 -34.85 -38.52
C TRP A 672 -23.24 -33.54 -37.75
N LEU A 673 -24.39 -33.12 -37.24
CA LEU A 673 -24.49 -31.94 -36.37
C LEU A 673 -24.83 -32.37 -34.94
N TYR A 674 -23.94 -32.05 -34.01
CA TYR A 674 -24.09 -32.36 -32.60
C TYR A 674 -24.20 -31.08 -31.77
N VAL A 675 -24.91 -31.15 -30.65
CA VAL A 675 -24.80 -30.20 -29.54
C VAL A 675 -23.81 -30.80 -28.55
N VAL A 676 -22.84 -30.01 -28.10
CA VAL A 676 -21.80 -30.44 -27.14
C VAL A 676 -21.93 -29.76 -25.78
N ASP A 677 -21.46 -30.43 -24.73
CA ASP A 677 -21.33 -29.87 -23.39
C ASP A 677 -20.08 -28.96 -23.23
N GLN A 678 -19.85 -28.44 -22.02
CA GLN A 678 -18.68 -27.61 -21.70
C GLN A 678 -17.32 -28.34 -21.88
N SER A 679 -17.32 -29.68 -21.86
CA SER A 679 -16.15 -30.51 -22.08
C SER A 679 -16.00 -30.96 -23.55
N HIS A 680 -16.81 -30.40 -24.45
CA HIS A 680 -16.92 -30.78 -25.87
C HIS A 680 -17.40 -32.21 -26.15
N ASN A 681 -18.09 -32.86 -25.20
CA ASN A 681 -18.70 -34.16 -25.45
C ASN A 681 -20.08 -34.00 -26.13
N PRO A 682 -20.43 -34.83 -27.13
CA PRO A 682 -21.73 -34.76 -27.79
C PRO A 682 -22.86 -35.23 -26.86
N ILE A 683 -23.85 -34.38 -26.65
CA ILE A 683 -25.02 -34.65 -25.77
C ILE A 683 -26.32 -34.84 -26.56
N ALA A 684 -26.45 -34.21 -27.73
CA ALA A 684 -27.59 -34.39 -28.62
C ALA A 684 -27.16 -34.30 -30.08
N ARG A 685 -27.95 -34.90 -30.98
CA ARG A 685 -27.71 -34.91 -32.44
C ARG A 685 -28.89 -34.30 -33.17
N PHE A 686 -28.63 -33.54 -34.23
CA PHE A 686 -29.68 -33.11 -35.16
C PHE A 686 -30.36 -34.32 -35.81
N SER A 687 -31.70 -34.35 -35.78
CA SER A 687 -32.51 -35.39 -36.41
C SER A 687 -33.84 -34.77 -36.88
N PRO A 688 -34.03 -34.57 -38.19
CA PRO A 688 -35.24 -33.95 -38.72
C PRO A 688 -36.47 -34.87 -38.54
N GLN A 689 -37.61 -34.25 -38.25
CA GLN A 689 -38.86 -34.92 -37.93
C GLN A 689 -39.59 -35.48 -39.18
N ARG A 690 -39.49 -36.79 -39.46
CA ARG A 690 -40.50 -37.69 -40.10
C ARG A 690 -39.90 -39.07 -40.35
N ASN A 691 -40.76 -40.11 -40.42
CA ASN A 691 -40.46 -41.53 -40.64
C ASN A 691 -39.47 -41.83 -41.78
N LEU A 692 -38.16 -41.70 -41.54
CA LEU A 692 -37.15 -41.78 -42.59
C LEU A 692 -35.93 -42.57 -42.13
N GLU A 693 -35.27 -43.18 -43.12
CA GLU A 693 -34.13 -44.06 -42.96
C GLU A 693 -32.91 -43.35 -42.35
N PRO A 694 -31.97 -44.07 -41.69
CA PRO A 694 -30.84 -43.50 -40.94
C PRO A 694 -29.91 -42.51 -41.68
N ASN A 695 -30.05 -42.37 -43.01
CA ASN A 695 -29.22 -41.51 -43.84
C ASN A 695 -29.75 -40.06 -43.99
N ASP A 696 -30.97 -39.75 -43.53
CA ASP A 696 -31.57 -38.41 -43.67
C ASP A 696 -31.21 -37.43 -42.53
N ASP A 697 -30.44 -37.88 -41.53
CA ASP A 697 -29.91 -37.05 -40.44
C ASP A 697 -28.62 -36.27 -40.84
N LEU A 698 -28.07 -36.54 -42.03
CA LEU A 698 -26.82 -35.95 -42.52
C LEU A 698 -27.06 -34.66 -43.30
N ILE A 699 -26.27 -33.63 -43.01
CA ILE A 699 -26.28 -32.36 -43.74
C ILE A 699 -25.27 -32.47 -44.89
N ASP A 700 -25.77 -32.48 -46.13
CA ASP A 700 -24.96 -32.61 -47.34
C ASP A 700 -24.61 -31.23 -47.91
N PHE A 701 -23.33 -30.87 -47.89
CA PHE A 701 -22.80 -29.66 -48.51
C PHE A 701 -22.13 -29.93 -49.87
N SER A 702 -22.35 -31.12 -50.46
CA SER A 702 -21.72 -31.54 -51.71
C SER A 702 -21.88 -30.53 -52.84
N GLY A 703 -20.76 -30.00 -53.34
CA GLY A 703 -20.71 -29.09 -54.49
C GLY A 703 -20.59 -27.59 -54.14
N LEU A 704 -20.39 -27.24 -52.87
CA LEU A 704 -20.17 -25.86 -52.41
C LEU A 704 -18.67 -25.57 -52.20
N SER A 705 -18.25 -24.30 -52.34
CA SER A 705 -16.87 -23.91 -52.02
C SER A 705 -16.63 -23.88 -50.51
N THR A 706 -15.38 -24.10 -50.07
CA THR A 706 -15.01 -24.13 -48.64
C THR A 706 -15.38 -22.85 -47.88
N SER A 707 -15.33 -21.67 -48.54
CA SER A 707 -15.75 -20.40 -47.94
C SER A 707 -17.27 -20.32 -47.75
N VAL A 708 -18.05 -20.89 -48.68
CA VAL A 708 -19.52 -20.95 -48.59
C VAL A 708 -19.94 -21.95 -47.52
N VAL A 709 -19.28 -23.10 -47.42
CA VAL A 709 -19.53 -24.10 -46.37
C VAL A 709 -19.35 -23.50 -44.98
N ALA A 710 -18.26 -22.76 -44.73
CA ALA A 710 -18.04 -22.12 -43.44
C ALA A 710 -19.13 -21.09 -43.10
N SER A 711 -19.57 -20.29 -44.09
CA SER A 711 -20.65 -19.31 -43.89
C SER A 711 -22.01 -19.97 -43.65
N GLU A 712 -22.32 -21.06 -44.34
CA GLU A 712 -23.58 -21.80 -44.17
C GLU A 712 -23.61 -22.58 -42.86
N GLN A 713 -22.48 -23.16 -42.43
CA GLN A 713 -22.35 -23.77 -41.10
C GLN A 713 -22.64 -22.74 -40.01
N GLN A 714 -22.04 -21.54 -40.07
CA GLN A 714 -22.31 -20.48 -39.10
C GLN A 714 -23.79 -20.07 -39.10
N ARG A 715 -24.39 -19.86 -40.29
CA ARG A 715 -25.81 -19.53 -40.42
C ARG A 715 -26.71 -20.61 -39.82
N ILE A 716 -26.40 -21.89 -40.04
CA ILE A 716 -27.17 -23.01 -39.49
C ILE A 716 -27.08 -23.03 -37.96
N ARG A 717 -25.90 -22.79 -37.37
CA ARG A 717 -25.73 -22.68 -35.90
C ARG A 717 -26.59 -21.57 -35.33
N GLU A 718 -26.53 -20.37 -35.92
CA GLU A 718 -27.30 -19.20 -35.49
C GLU A 718 -28.81 -19.43 -35.64
N THR A 719 -29.24 -20.03 -36.76
CA THR A 719 -30.65 -20.32 -37.02
C THR A 719 -31.20 -21.33 -36.01
N LEU A 720 -30.48 -22.43 -35.76
CA LEU A 720 -30.89 -23.45 -34.79
C LEU A 720 -30.95 -22.90 -33.36
N ALA A 721 -29.93 -22.14 -32.96
CA ALA A 721 -29.91 -21.47 -31.66
C ALA A 721 -31.12 -20.52 -31.48
N ALA A 722 -31.49 -19.77 -32.53
CA ALA A 722 -32.67 -18.92 -32.52
C ALA A 722 -33.99 -19.72 -32.42
N CYS A 723 -34.13 -20.82 -33.16
CA CYS A 723 -35.33 -21.67 -33.13
C CYS A 723 -35.58 -22.25 -31.73
N PHE A 724 -34.54 -22.74 -31.05
CA PHE A 724 -34.65 -23.24 -29.67
C PHE A 724 -34.71 -22.13 -28.60
N GLY A 725 -34.37 -20.88 -28.96
CA GLY A 725 -34.45 -19.71 -28.08
C GLY A 725 -35.84 -19.04 -28.04
N LEU A 726 -36.58 -19.06 -29.15
CA LEU A 726 -37.87 -18.36 -29.32
C LEU A 726 -39.08 -19.29 -29.50
N GLY A 727 -38.86 -20.53 -29.93
CA GLY A 727 -39.91 -21.47 -30.32
C GLY A 727 -40.55 -22.24 -29.16
N LYS A 728 -41.81 -22.64 -29.33
CA LYS A 728 -42.49 -23.61 -28.45
C LYS A 728 -41.93 -25.01 -28.73
N VAL A 729 -41.06 -25.49 -27.84
CA VAL A 729 -40.47 -26.84 -27.92
C VAL A 729 -41.48 -27.88 -27.41
N TRP A 730 -41.60 -29.01 -28.12
CA TRP A 730 -42.28 -30.20 -27.61
C TRP A 730 -41.31 -31.39 -27.56
N PHE A 731 -41.73 -32.41 -26.82
CA PHE A 731 -40.90 -33.55 -26.46
C PHE A 731 -41.57 -34.80 -27.02
N GLU A 732 -40.83 -35.53 -27.85
CA GLU A 732 -41.25 -36.76 -28.49
C GLU A 732 -40.45 -37.93 -27.90
N VAL A 733 -41.11 -39.04 -27.62
CA VAL A 733 -40.43 -40.28 -27.18
C VAL A 733 -40.27 -41.21 -28.36
N ILE A 734 -39.05 -41.69 -28.56
CA ILE A 734 -38.70 -42.59 -29.65
C ILE A 734 -38.22 -43.90 -29.03
N GLN A 735 -38.85 -45.01 -29.41
CA GLN A 735 -38.40 -46.33 -29.02
C GLN A 735 -37.15 -46.70 -29.82
N ASN A 736 -36.13 -47.22 -29.13
CA ASN A 736 -34.92 -47.66 -29.80
C ASN A 736 -35.22 -48.91 -30.66
N PRO A 737 -34.94 -48.89 -31.97
CA PRO A 737 -35.24 -50.01 -32.86
C PRO A 737 -34.46 -51.28 -32.53
N ASN A 738 -33.30 -51.16 -31.88
CA ASN A 738 -32.43 -52.29 -31.52
C ASN A 738 -32.71 -52.84 -30.11
N ASN A 739 -33.40 -52.07 -29.24
CA ASN A 739 -33.74 -52.50 -27.89
C ASN A 739 -35.09 -51.92 -27.47
N PRO A 740 -36.17 -52.73 -27.44
CA PRO A 740 -37.52 -52.23 -27.15
C PRO A 740 -37.71 -51.74 -25.70
N LEU A 741 -36.72 -51.95 -24.82
CA LEU A 741 -36.72 -51.49 -23.42
C LEU A 741 -36.04 -50.12 -23.24
N LEU A 742 -35.41 -49.58 -24.29
CA LEU A 742 -34.74 -48.28 -24.26
C LEU A 742 -35.52 -47.26 -25.10
N TYR A 743 -35.69 -46.09 -24.53
CA TYR A 743 -36.36 -44.95 -25.15
C TYR A 743 -35.41 -43.77 -25.23
N SER A 744 -35.58 -42.91 -26.21
CA SER A 744 -34.84 -41.65 -26.36
C SER A 744 -35.82 -40.49 -26.46
N VAL A 745 -35.41 -39.31 -26.01
CA VAL A 745 -36.21 -38.09 -26.12
C VAL A 745 -35.72 -37.30 -27.33
N ARG A 746 -36.65 -36.86 -28.17
CA ARG A 746 -36.40 -35.87 -29.22
C ARG A 746 -37.07 -34.55 -28.86
N LEU A 747 -36.31 -33.47 -28.94
CA LEU A 747 -36.77 -32.10 -28.79
C LEU A 747 -37.08 -31.56 -30.19
N ALA A 748 -38.29 -31.08 -30.44
CA ALA A 748 -38.66 -30.53 -31.75
C ALA A 748 -39.39 -29.19 -31.61
N VAL A 749 -39.29 -28.38 -32.66
CA VAL A 749 -39.91 -27.04 -32.77
C VAL A 749 -40.65 -26.91 -34.10
N ALA A 750 -41.62 -26.00 -34.16
CA ALA A 750 -42.49 -25.81 -35.34
C ALA A 750 -41.76 -25.16 -36.52
N ASP A 751 -40.56 -24.66 -36.28
CA ASP A 751 -39.72 -24.04 -37.28
C ASP A 751 -39.05 -25.07 -38.20
N VAL A 752 -38.64 -24.57 -39.36
CA VAL A 752 -38.03 -25.36 -40.42
C VAL A 752 -36.65 -24.79 -40.71
N LEU A 753 -35.64 -25.65 -40.71
CA LEU A 753 -34.28 -25.31 -41.11
C LEU A 753 -34.16 -25.43 -42.63
N GLU A 754 -33.74 -24.34 -43.27
CA GLU A 754 -33.36 -24.37 -44.68
C GLU A 754 -31.89 -24.79 -44.82
N ILE A 755 -31.65 -25.88 -45.56
CA ILE A 755 -30.32 -26.43 -45.84
C ILE A 755 -30.07 -26.37 -47.35
N PRO A 756 -28.83 -26.08 -47.82
CA PRO A 756 -28.50 -26.13 -49.24
C PRO A 756 -28.79 -27.51 -49.87
N ALA A 757 -29.36 -27.55 -51.08
CA ALA A 757 -29.52 -28.78 -51.83
C ALA A 757 -28.22 -29.15 -52.59
N PRO A 758 -27.86 -30.44 -52.69
CA PRO A 758 -26.64 -30.87 -53.39
C PRO A 758 -26.74 -30.62 -54.90
N GLY A 759 -25.72 -29.99 -55.49
CA GLY A 759 -25.49 -29.98 -56.96
C GLY A 759 -25.74 -28.69 -57.74
N GLU A 760 -26.32 -27.64 -57.16
CA GLU A 760 -26.42 -26.30 -57.79
C GLU A 760 -26.02 -25.22 -56.78
N ALA A 761 -25.55 -24.05 -57.24
CA ALA A 761 -24.85 -23.00 -56.47
C ALA A 761 -25.68 -22.31 -55.36
N GLY A 762 -26.30 -23.07 -54.46
CA GLY A 762 -27.02 -22.62 -53.27
C GLY A 762 -28.42 -22.03 -53.51
N GLU A 763 -28.95 -22.04 -54.74
CA GLU A 763 -30.25 -21.42 -55.05
C GLU A 763 -31.45 -22.27 -54.59
N VAL A 764 -31.34 -23.60 -54.59
CA VAL A 764 -32.39 -24.51 -54.12
C VAL A 764 -32.09 -24.92 -52.67
N ARG A 765 -33.07 -24.71 -51.78
CA ARG A 765 -32.95 -25.01 -50.34
C ARG A 765 -33.95 -26.09 -49.92
N ASN A 766 -33.44 -27.15 -49.30
CA ASN A 766 -34.25 -28.17 -48.66
C ASN A 766 -34.77 -27.65 -47.31
N ARG A 767 -36.05 -27.88 -47.07
CA ARG A 767 -36.74 -27.45 -45.85
C ARG A 767 -36.90 -28.65 -44.92
N LEU A 768 -36.12 -28.69 -43.85
CA LEU A 768 -36.13 -29.77 -42.87
C LEU A 768 -36.75 -29.31 -41.54
N PRO A 769 -37.70 -30.05 -40.96
CA PRO A 769 -38.20 -29.74 -39.63
C PRO A 769 -37.09 -29.87 -38.59
N VAL A 770 -37.05 -28.94 -37.63
CA VAL A 770 -35.97 -28.87 -36.64
C VAL A 770 -36.23 -29.86 -35.50
N GLY A 771 -35.29 -30.77 -35.28
CA GLY A 771 -35.30 -31.72 -34.17
C GLY A 771 -33.91 -32.05 -33.64
N LEU A 772 -33.81 -32.26 -32.33
CA LEU A 772 -32.61 -32.72 -31.63
C LEU A 772 -32.92 -34.02 -30.88
N LEU A 773 -32.24 -35.10 -31.24
CA LEU A 773 -32.29 -36.38 -30.55
C LEU A 773 -31.29 -36.37 -29.39
N TRP A 774 -31.78 -36.62 -28.18
CA TRP A 774 -30.92 -36.80 -27.01
C TRP A 774 -30.17 -38.13 -27.13
N LEU A 775 -28.84 -38.08 -27.02
CA LEU A 775 -27.97 -39.26 -27.18
C LEU A 775 -27.95 -40.20 -25.97
N THR A 776 -28.50 -39.78 -24.82
CA THR A 776 -28.61 -40.61 -23.62
C THR A 776 -29.98 -41.28 -23.59
N PRO A 777 -30.09 -42.58 -23.89
CA PRO A 777 -31.36 -43.29 -23.77
C PRO A 777 -31.73 -43.50 -22.30
N PHE A 778 -33.01 -43.71 -22.06
CA PHE A 778 -33.58 -43.98 -20.74
C PHE A 778 -34.39 -45.27 -20.73
N SER A 779 -34.59 -45.82 -19.54
CA SER A 779 -35.31 -47.06 -19.29
C SER A 779 -36.41 -46.85 -18.25
N VAL A 780 -37.51 -47.58 -18.43
CA VAL A 780 -38.65 -47.54 -17.49
C VAL A 780 -38.49 -48.67 -16.48
N THR A 781 -38.31 -48.30 -15.22
CA THR A 781 -38.18 -49.23 -14.09
C THR A 781 -39.51 -49.32 -13.33
N LEU A 782 -39.81 -50.48 -12.74
CA LEU A 782 -41.00 -50.68 -11.91
C LEU A 782 -40.64 -50.65 -10.42
N SER A 783 -41.43 -49.91 -9.62
CA SER A 783 -41.32 -49.91 -8.16
C SER A 783 -41.78 -51.26 -7.57
N PRO A 784 -41.51 -51.54 -6.27
CA PRO A 784 -42.06 -52.72 -5.58
C PRO A 784 -43.60 -52.82 -5.64
N GLN A 785 -44.28 -51.67 -5.81
CA GLN A 785 -45.73 -51.56 -5.96
C GLN A 785 -46.21 -51.61 -7.43
N GLN A 786 -45.33 -51.97 -8.38
CA GLN A 786 -45.58 -52.00 -9.82
C GLN A 786 -45.86 -50.63 -10.47
N GLU A 787 -45.38 -49.54 -9.87
CA GLU A 787 -45.52 -48.18 -10.44
C GLU A 787 -44.29 -47.87 -11.32
N PRO A 788 -44.48 -47.48 -12.60
CA PRO A 788 -43.37 -47.26 -13.51
C PRO A 788 -42.75 -45.87 -13.34
N PHE A 789 -41.42 -45.76 -13.38
CA PHE A 789 -40.65 -44.52 -13.21
C PHE A 789 -39.32 -44.56 -13.99
N ILE A 790 -38.68 -43.41 -14.20
CA ILE A 790 -37.36 -43.31 -14.87
C ILE A 790 -36.23 -43.47 -13.84
N ALA A 791 -35.22 -44.28 -14.16
CA ALA A 791 -34.12 -44.58 -13.24
C ALA A 791 -33.28 -43.34 -12.87
N GLN A 792 -32.70 -43.34 -11.67
CA GLN A 792 -32.07 -42.13 -11.11
C GLN A 792 -30.80 -41.62 -11.80
N SER A 793 -30.23 -42.37 -12.74
CA SER A 793 -28.98 -42.00 -13.42
C SER A 793 -29.18 -41.42 -14.82
N GLU A 794 -30.42 -41.31 -15.30
CA GLU A 794 -30.71 -41.06 -16.72
C GLU A 794 -31.11 -39.59 -16.98
N PHE A 795 -32.31 -39.16 -16.57
CA PHE A 795 -32.66 -37.73 -16.51
C PHE A 795 -33.79 -37.45 -15.51
N HIS A 796 -33.68 -36.30 -14.83
CA HIS A 796 -34.62 -35.87 -13.79
C HIS A 796 -35.17 -34.48 -13.98
N ASN A 797 -34.84 -33.81 -15.08
CA ASN A 797 -35.15 -32.39 -15.15
C ASN A 797 -36.66 -32.15 -15.33
N PHE A 798 -37.19 -31.22 -14.53
CA PHE A 798 -38.62 -30.89 -14.52
C PHE A 798 -39.13 -30.47 -15.90
N GLU A 799 -38.34 -29.68 -16.64
CA GLU A 799 -38.69 -29.19 -17.98
C GLU A 799 -38.95 -30.33 -18.99
N THR A 800 -38.14 -31.39 -18.96
CA THR A 800 -38.36 -32.57 -19.82
C THR A 800 -39.56 -33.37 -19.38
N LEU A 801 -39.70 -33.64 -18.07
CA LEU A 801 -40.80 -34.46 -17.56
C LEU A 801 -42.16 -33.79 -17.80
N TYR A 802 -42.25 -32.47 -17.60
CA TYR A 802 -43.46 -31.72 -17.93
C TYR A 802 -43.70 -31.67 -19.44
N GLY A 803 -42.64 -31.48 -20.24
CA GLY A 803 -42.70 -31.51 -21.69
C GLY A 803 -43.25 -32.82 -22.24
N LEU A 804 -42.81 -33.95 -21.67
CA LEU A 804 -43.29 -35.29 -21.99
C LEU A 804 -44.76 -35.48 -21.59
N LEU A 805 -45.21 -34.93 -20.46
CA LEU A 805 -46.63 -35.00 -20.07
C LEU A 805 -47.55 -34.28 -21.03
N ARG A 806 -47.10 -33.15 -21.58
CA ARG A 806 -47.85 -32.37 -22.56
C ARG A 806 -47.93 -33.08 -23.93
N GLY A 807 -46.92 -33.88 -24.27
CA GLY A 807 -46.85 -34.60 -25.54
C GLY A 807 -46.66 -33.69 -26.76
N VAL A 808 -47.04 -34.22 -27.93
CA VAL A 808 -46.83 -33.60 -29.24
C VAL A 808 -48.09 -32.84 -29.71
N PRO A 809 -48.00 -31.81 -30.56
CA PRO A 809 -49.19 -31.15 -31.14
C PRO A 809 -50.19 -32.11 -31.82
N ASP A 810 -51.49 -31.75 -31.84
CA ASP A 810 -52.59 -32.57 -32.38
C ASP A 810 -52.46 -32.95 -33.86
N ASP A 811 -51.68 -32.17 -34.61
CA ASP A 811 -51.40 -32.35 -36.04
C ASP A 811 -50.30 -33.39 -36.33
N VAL A 812 -49.69 -33.96 -35.29
CA VAL A 812 -48.65 -34.99 -35.41
C VAL A 812 -49.15 -36.30 -34.81
N SER A 813 -49.12 -37.37 -35.61
CA SER A 813 -49.47 -38.71 -35.14
C SER A 813 -48.46 -39.21 -34.11
N GLU A 814 -48.93 -39.53 -32.89
CA GLU A 814 -48.09 -40.11 -31.85
C GLU A 814 -47.76 -41.59 -32.16
N PRO A 815 -46.53 -42.05 -31.94
CA PRO A 815 -46.20 -43.48 -32.02
C PRO A 815 -46.94 -44.25 -30.92
N ASP A 816 -47.36 -45.49 -31.24
CA ASP A 816 -48.10 -46.35 -30.33
C ASP A 816 -47.17 -46.92 -29.26
N ILE A 817 -46.94 -46.15 -28.19
CA ILE A 817 -46.05 -46.52 -27.09
C ILE A 817 -46.84 -47.33 -26.07
N PRO A 818 -46.41 -48.56 -25.72
CA PRO A 818 -47.15 -49.45 -24.81
C PRO A 818 -47.16 -48.98 -23.33
N ILE A 819 -46.54 -47.84 -23.01
CA ILE A 819 -46.36 -47.31 -21.66
C ILE A 819 -46.96 -45.88 -21.60
N PRO A 820 -47.81 -45.55 -20.61
CA PRO A 820 -48.38 -44.21 -20.48
C PRO A 820 -47.31 -43.22 -20.01
N ILE A 821 -46.87 -42.35 -20.91
CA ILE A 821 -45.89 -41.27 -20.63
C ILE A 821 -46.57 -39.89 -20.71
N ILE A 822 -47.53 -39.74 -21.62
CA ILE A 822 -48.26 -38.50 -21.89
C ILE A 822 -49.54 -38.48 -21.04
N ASN A 823 -49.85 -37.33 -20.45
CA ASN A 823 -51.14 -37.06 -19.81
C ASN A 823 -51.39 -35.54 -19.84
N ARG A 824 -52.07 -35.08 -20.90
CA ARG A 824 -52.27 -33.64 -21.16
C ARG A 824 -53.15 -32.97 -20.11
N GLU A 825 -54.17 -33.69 -19.62
CA GLU A 825 -55.05 -33.18 -18.55
C GLU A 825 -54.27 -32.95 -17.25
N ALA A 826 -53.36 -33.86 -16.91
CA ALA A 826 -52.47 -33.67 -15.77
C ALA A 826 -51.49 -32.52 -16.01
N ALA A 827 -50.90 -32.40 -17.21
CA ALA A 827 -50.01 -31.29 -17.57
C ALA A 827 -50.70 -29.93 -17.39
N ASP A 828 -51.93 -29.78 -17.88
CA ASP A 828 -52.71 -28.54 -17.76
C ASP A 828 -53.03 -28.20 -16.29
N CYS A 829 -53.19 -29.20 -15.43
CA CYS A 829 -53.41 -29.00 -13.99
C CYS A 829 -52.13 -28.61 -13.22
N LEU A 830 -50.96 -29.02 -13.71
CA LEU A 830 -49.66 -28.88 -13.04
C LEU A 830 -48.98 -27.52 -13.20
N ASN A 831 -49.54 -26.62 -14.04
CA ASN A 831 -49.10 -25.23 -14.24
C ASN A 831 -47.58 -25.02 -14.24
N TYR A 832 -46.90 -25.50 -15.28
CA TYR A 832 -45.45 -25.39 -15.47
C TYR A 832 -44.86 -23.99 -15.29
N PHE A 833 -45.57 -22.96 -15.74
CA PHE A 833 -45.06 -21.58 -15.66
C PHE A 833 -44.92 -21.09 -14.23
N GLU A 834 -45.77 -21.58 -13.31
CA GLU A 834 -45.71 -21.24 -11.89
C GLU A 834 -44.42 -21.82 -11.27
N PHE A 835 -44.17 -23.11 -11.48
CA PHE A 835 -42.98 -23.79 -10.94
C PHE A 835 -41.69 -23.25 -11.57
N LYS A 836 -41.68 -23.07 -12.90
CA LYS A 836 -40.53 -22.48 -13.60
C LYS A 836 -40.20 -21.08 -13.11
N GLY A 837 -41.22 -20.21 -12.99
CA GLY A 837 -41.05 -18.85 -12.49
C GLY A 837 -40.51 -18.81 -11.07
N LEU A 838 -41.00 -19.70 -10.19
CA LEU A 838 -40.48 -19.85 -8.83
C LEU A 838 -38.99 -20.23 -8.83
N MET A 839 -38.61 -21.25 -9.61
CA MET A 839 -37.22 -21.70 -9.69
C MET A 839 -36.28 -20.66 -10.31
N GLU A 840 -36.73 -19.91 -11.31
CA GLU A 840 -35.96 -18.80 -11.90
C GLU A 840 -35.66 -17.71 -10.86
N VAL A 841 -36.67 -17.29 -10.07
CA VAL A 841 -36.48 -16.31 -9.00
C VAL A 841 -35.57 -16.86 -7.90
N TYR A 842 -35.72 -18.13 -7.54
CA TYR A 842 -34.87 -18.81 -6.58
C TYR A 842 -33.40 -18.81 -7.02
N PHE A 843 -33.08 -19.27 -8.24
CA PHE A 843 -31.70 -19.32 -8.72
C PHE A 843 -31.08 -17.94 -8.90
N GLN A 844 -31.84 -16.94 -9.37
CA GLN A 844 -31.36 -15.55 -9.45
C GLN A 844 -31.04 -14.98 -8.06
N ARG A 845 -31.90 -15.22 -7.08
CA ARG A 845 -31.67 -14.75 -5.71
C ARG A 845 -30.48 -15.46 -5.08
N LEU A 846 -30.37 -16.77 -5.29
CA LEU A 846 -29.21 -17.56 -4.88
C LEU A 846 -27.92 -16.99 -5.50
N GLN A 847 -27.89 -16.72 -6.81
CA GLN A 847 -26.74 -16.07 -7.46
C GLN A 847 -26.36 -14.71 -6.87
N ARG A 848 -27.35 -13.87 -6.51
CA ARG A 848 -27.06 -12.59 -5.83
C ARG A 848 -26.47 -12.80 -4.45
N LEU A 849 -27.00 -13.73 -3.67
CA LEU A 849 -26.44 -14.05 -2.35
C LEU A 849 -25.01 -14.59 -2.47
N LYS A 850 -24.72 -15.43 -3.48
CA LYS A 850 -23.35 -15.90 -3.80
C LYS A 850 -22.38 -14.74 -4.07
N ALA A 851 -22.83 -13.72 -4.80
CA ALA A 851 -22.01 -12.55 -5.09
C ALA A 851 -21.71 -11.71 -3.84
N LEU A 852 -22.63 -11.71 -2.86
CA LEU A 852 -22.52 -10.92 -1.63
C LEU A 852 -21.78 -11.63 -0.49
N HIS A 853 -21.80 -12.96 -0.42
CA HIS A 853 -21.29 -13.72 0.74
C HIS A 853 -19.94 -14.41 0.50
N LEU A 854 -19.45 -14.48 -0.74
CA LEU A 854 -18.12 -15.05 -1.04
C LEU A 854 -17.05 -13.96 -1.06
N PHE A 855 -15.95 -14.17 -0.34
CA PHE A 855 -14.87 -13.18 -0.20
C PHE A 855 -14.32 -12.69 -1.54
N HIS A 856 -13.98 -13.61 -2.46
CA HIS A 856 -13.37 -13.25 -3.74
C HIS A 856 -14.31 -12.43 -4.65
N ASN A 857 -15.61 -12.76 -4.68
CA ASN A 857 -16.61 -12.03 -5.46
C ASN A 857 -16.87 -10.64 -4.86
N PHE A 858 -16.97 -10.57 -3.53
CA PHE A 858 -17.11 -9.30 -2.84
C PHE A 858 -15.88 -8.40 -3.09
N ALA A 859 -14.68 -8.99 -3.06
CA ALA A 859 -13.43 -8.29 -3.36
C ALA A 859 -13.32 -7.80 -4.81
N GLU A 860 -13.93 -8.48 -5.77
CA GLU A 860 -14.01 -8.02 -7.15
C GLU A 860 -14.87 -6.75 -7.29
N GLN A 861 -15.97 -6.66 -6.54
CA GLN A 861 -16.85 -5.49 -6.51
C GLN A 861 -16.27 -4.35 -5.65
N HIS A 862 -15.44 -4.68 -4.67
CA HIS A 862 -14.85 -3.75 -3.72
C HIS A 862 -13.30 -3.86 -3.68
N PRO A 863 -12.59 -3.47 -4.76
CA PRO A 863 -11.13 -3.64 -4.84
C PRO A 863 -10.34 -2.77 -3.85
N GLY A 864 -10.97 -1.76 -3.24
CA GLY A 864 -10.37 -0.86 -2.24
C GLY A 864 -10.46 -1.35 -0.80
N MET A 865 -10.86 -2.61 -0.55
CA MET A 865 -10.83 -3.18 0.80
C MET A 865 -9.41 -3.31 1.33
N GLU A 866 -9.23 -2.99 2.61
CA GLU A 866 -7.92 -2.98 3.26
C GLU A 866 -7.97 -3.63 4.65
N PRO A 867 -6.94 -4.41 5.04
CA PRO A 867 -6.81 -4.93 6.39
C PRO A 867 -6.31 -3.85 7.35
N LEU A 868 -7.21 -3.33 8.20
CA LEU A 868 -6.92 -2.25 9.15
C LEU A 868 -6.89 -2.69 10.62
N GLY A 869 -7.22 -3.95 10.94
CA GLY A 869 -7.35 -4.43 12.33
C GLY A 869 -8.55 -3.83 13.08
N GLY A 870 -9.56 -3.36 12.34
CA GLY A 870 -10.74 -2.67 12.87
C GLY A 870 -11.51 -1.95 11.76
N VAL A 871 -12.33 -0.98 12.15
CA VAL A 871 -13.25 -0.29 11.24
C VAL A 871 -13.32 1.22 11.53
N PRO A 872 -13.25 2.09 10.51
CA PRO A 872 -13.50 3.52 10.70
C PRO A 872 -14.97 3.77 11.04
N LYS A 873 -15.25 4.85 11.75
CA LYS A 873 -16.62 5.26 12.08
C LYS A 873 -17.42 5.53 10.80
N GLY A 874 -18.55 4.85 10.66
CA GLY A 874 -19.41 4.84 9.47
C GLY A 874 -18.98 3.85 8.38
N GLY A 875 -17.92 3.06 8.63
CA GLY A 875 -17.44 2.03 7.71
C GLY A 875 -18.09 0.66 7.93
N THR A 876 -17.62 -0.32 7.17
CA THR A 876 -18.06 -1.72 7.24
C THR A 876 -16.90 -2.61 7.69
N PHE A 877 -17.11 -3.37 8.76
CA PHE A 877 -16.20 -4.39 9.26
C PHE A 877 -16.49 -5.71 8.56
N VAL A 878 -15.48 -6.27 7.89
CA VAL A 878 -15.59 -7.49 7.11
C VAL A 878 -15.00 -8.66 7.90
N LEU A 879 -15.86 -9.58 8.34
CA LEU A 879 -15.46 -10.80 9.04
C LEU A 879 -15.34 -11.95 8.03
N VAL A 880 -14.12 -12.42 7.79
CA VAL A 880 -13.87 -13.53 6.85
C VAL A 880 -13.77 -14.84 7.62
N TYR A 881 -14.47 -15.88 7.16
CA TYR A 881 -14.48 -17.20 7.81
C TYR A 881 -14.22 -18.34 6.81
N VAL A 882 -13.75 -19.48 7.34
CA VAL A 882 -13.45 -20.73 6.61
C VAL A 882 -14.17 -21.90 7.27
N ASP A 883 -14.50 -22.95 6.50
CA ASP A 883 -15.09 -24.17 7.06
C ASP A 883 -14.00 -25.06 7.67
N GLY A 884 -14.05 -25.27 8.99
CA GLY A 884 -13.14 -26.13 9.76
C GLY A 884 -11.96 -25.35 10.38
N LYS A 885 -11.57 -25.57 11.63
CA LYS A 885 -11.93 -26.60 12.62
C LYS A 885 -12.60 -25.98 13.86
N GLU A 886 -13.38 -26.83 14.56
CA GLU A 886 -13.59 -26.75 16.01
C GLU A 886 -12.28 -26.57 16.80
#